data_AF-A0A1J5RF39-F1
#
_entry.id   AF-A0A1J5RF39-F1
#
_cell.length_a   1.000
_cell.length_b   1.000
_cell.length_c   1.000
_cell.angle_alpha   90.00
_cell.angle_beta   90.00
_cell.angle_gamma   90.00
#
_symmetry.space_group_name_H-M   'P 1'
#
loop_
_entity.id
_entity.type
_entity.pdbx_description
1 polymer ?
#
loop_
_entity_poly.entity_id
_entity_poly.type
_entity_poly.pdbx_seq_one_letter_code
_entity_poly.pdbx_strand_id
1 'polypeptide(L)'
;MGSAAPADDGTMRPRTAIAVLTSGGDAQGMNAVVRAVVRTAIGAGADVYAVYEGLQGLVDGGDRIKKADWGSVGSILHRGGTVIGTARSADFRRREGRLRAARNLVQLGIDRIVVIGGDGSLSGADLFRSEWTGLLDELAEQGEITAEQAERHTHLMIAGVVGSIDNDMVGTDMTVGADTALHRIVEAIDALASTAASHQRSFVVEVMGRHCGYLALMSAIAGGADYVLIPENPPADGWEDDMCARLRAGRSAGRRDSIVVVAEGARDRSGQPITSQGVRDLLEARLGEDTRVTILGHVQRGGTPSAFDRWMPTLVGHAAAMEVVNAGPDAEPQLIGIHNNRVHRTPLMEAVERTREIPRLIDTGDYEGAMAARGSSFTEMVRVFQGIAQVAPTDVPPGSRIAILHAGGLAPGMNTAVRAAVRFGLSRGHTMLGVQGSFQGLIDGHVSELTWGDVEGWVGVGGAELGTSRAVPSVEQYYAVSRALENHGIEALLVIGGHSAYEATYRMLQERDRYPGFQIPVICLPTTIDNNLPGSEMTIGTDTALGEIVSAVDRLKQSAMASRRCFVVEVMGRYCGYLAFMGAMSVGAERVYLHENGVHLADLTTDVAEMVASFAAGRRFHLAIRNEAASVGYSTEFLCQLFAEESGGAFDVRPMVLGHLQQGGNPSPYDRVHATRLAAYCVDWLSGQIVADKREWGFVALTDGALSTVPLKTMPDLVDMEFRRPIDPWWLELQPIMDALATEPAE
;
A
#
# COMPACT_ATOMS: atom_id res chain seq x y z
N MET A 1 -11.09 1.47 31.14
CA MET A 1 -11.99 1.88 32.24
C MET A 1 -13.41 1.78 31.72
N GLY A 2 -14.24 0.92 32.30
CA GLY A 2 -15.58 0.62 31.79
C GLY A 2 -16.52 1.81 31.93
N SER A 3 -17.05 2.29 30.80
CA SER A 3 -18.19 3.19 30.75
C SER A 3 -19.46 2.37 30.94
N ALA A 4 -20.21 2.68 31.99
CA ALA A 4 -21.53 2.10 32.23
C ALA A 4 -22.49 2.56 31.12
N ALA A 5 -23.21 1.61 30.52
CA ALA A 5 -24.29 1.90 29.58
C ALA A 5 -25.40 2.71 30.29
N PRO A 6 -25.95 3.77 29.67
CA PRO A 6 -27.04 4.53 30.25
C PRO A 6 -28.32 3.69 30.28
N ALA A 7 -29.11 3.86 31.34
CA ALA A 7 -30.39 3.19 31.52
C ALA A 7 -31.38 3.55 30.40
N ASP A 8 -32.02 2.53 29.83
CA ASP A 8 -33.06 2.61 28.80
C ASP A 8 -34.36 3.19 29.40
N ASP A 9 -34.75 4.37 28.93
CA ASP A 9 -35.96 5.08 29.37
C ASP A 9 -37.18 4.82 28.49
N GLY A 10 -37.18 3.78 27.65
CA GLY A 10 -38.36 3.36 26.88
C GLY A 10 -38.88 4.39 25.87
N THR A 11 -38.21 5.53 25.68
CA THR A 11 -38.42 6.41 24.54
C THR A 11 -37.38 6.04 23.48
N MET A 12 -37.82 5.37 22.41
CA MET A 12 -36.94 5.11 21.27
C MET A 12 -36.47 6.44 20.69
N ARG A 13 -35.25 6.86 21.05
CA ARG A 13 -34.57 7.95 20.33
C ARG A 13 -34.51 7.55 18.85
N PRO A 14 -34.84 8.46 17.92
CA PRO A 14 -34.73 8.15 16.50
C PRO A 14 -33.32 7.67 16.19
N ARG A 15 -33.19 6.53 15.50
CA ARG A 15 -31.89 6.01 15.09
C ARG A 15 -31.22 7.03 14.16
N THR A 16 -29.94 7.30 14.40
CA THR A 16 -29.11 8.13 13.52
C THR A 16 -29.13 7.57 12.10
N ALA A 17 -29.35 8.42 11.08
CA ALA A 17 -29.34 7.99 9.69
C ALA A 17 -28.14 8.59 8.93
N ILE A 18 -27.40 7.75 8.22
CA ILE A 18 -26.15 8.09 7.54
C ILE A 18 -26.28 7.74 6.05
N ALA A 19 -25.86 8.64 5.16
CA ALA A 19 -25.69 8.32 3.75
C ALA A 19 -24.21 8.15 3.37
N VAL A 20 -23.92 7.20 2.48
CA VAL A 20 -22.61 7.00 1.87
C VAL A 20 -22.71 7.14 0.36
N LEU A 21 -21.77 7.87 -0.24
CA LEU A 21 -21.77 8.14 -1.68
C LEU A 21 -20.36 8.16 -2.26
N THR A 22 -20.23 7.72 -3.52
CA THR A 22 -19.00 7.85 -4.31
C THR A 22 -19.19 8.88 -5.41
N SER A 23 -18.31 9.87 -5.50
CA SER A 23 -18.42 10.98 -6.45
C SER A 23 -17.07 11.34 -7.07
N GLY A 24 -17.06 11.62 -8.37
CA GLY A 24 -15.86 11.93 -9.14
C GLY A 24 -15.41 10.75 -10.01
N GLY A 25 -14.14 10.73 -10.41
CA GLY A 25 -13.57 9.56 -11.10
C GLY A 25 -13.50 8.38 -10.14
N ASP A 26 -13.86 7.19 -10.60
CA ASP A 26 -13.73 5.99 -9.80
C ASP A 26 -12.26 5.63 -9.55
N ALA A 27 -12.04 4.93 -8.45
CA ALA A 27 -10.75 4.43 -8.02
C ALA A 27 -10.93 3.07 -7.33
N GLN A 28 -9.96 2.18 -7.51
CA GLN A 28 -10.04 0.81 -7.02
C GLN A 28 -9.92 0.80 -5.49
N GLY A 29 -10.86 0.14 -4.81
CA GLY A 29 -10.94 0.16 -3.34
C GLY A 29 -12.06 1.04 -2.77
N MET A 30 -12.76 1.85 -3.58
CA MET A 30 -13.95 2.59 -3.11
C MET A 30 -15.01 1.66 -2.49
N ASN A 31 -15.18 0.45 -3.04
CA ASN A 31 -16.09 -0.57 -2.50
C ASN A 31 -15.70 -1.03 -1.09
N ALA A 32 -14.42 -1.03 -0.74
CA ALA A 32 -13.96 -1.36 0.61
C ALA A 32 -14.33 -0.26 1.60
N VAL A 33 -14.23 1.01 1.20
CA VAL A 33 -14.72 2.14 2.02
C VAL A 33 -16.23 2.04 2.21
N VAL A 34 -17.01 1.86 1.13
CA VAL A 34 -18.49 1.72 1.20
C VAL A 34 -18.88 0.58 2.13
N ARG A 35 -18.25 -0.60 1.98
CA ARG A 35 -18.50 -1.76 2.85
C ARG A 35 -18.21 -1.43 4.31
N ALA A 36 -17.06 -0.83 4.60
CA ALA A 36 -16.67 -0.52 5.96
C ALA A 36 -17.60 0.51 6.61
N VAL A 37 -18.01 1.54 5.86
CA VAL A 37 -18.96 2.55 6.34
C VAL A 37 -20.29 1.92 6.70
N VAL A 38 -20.86 1.12 5.78
CA VAL A 38 -22.16 0.46 6.01
C VAL A 38 -22.12 -0.46 7.22
N ARG A 39 -21.14 -1.38 7.30
CA ARG A 39 -21.06 -2.33 8.40
C ARG A 39 -20.79 -1.66 9.75
N THR A 40 -19.89 -0.69 9.78
CA THR A 40 -19.54 0.02 11.02
C THR A 40 -20.72 0.83 11.55
N ALA A 41 -21.40 1.57 10.67
CA ALA A 41 -22.55 2.39 11.08
C ALA A 41 -23.74 1.54 11.55
N ILE A 42 -24.02 0.41 10.89
CA ILE A 42 -25.02 -0.57 11.37
C ILE A 42 -24.59 -1.12 12.74
N GLY A 43 -23.31 -1.46 12.91
CA GLY A 43 -22.72 -1.87 14.20
C GLY A 43 -22.89 -0.85 15.31
N ALA A 44 -22.90 0.44 14.97
CA ALA A 44 -23.16 1.54 15.89
C ALA A 44 -24.65 1.86 16.08
N GLY A 45 -25.56 1.07 15.52
CA GLY A 45 -27.01 1.24 15.65
C GLY A 45 -27.63 2.29 14.72
N ALA A 46 -26.90 2.74 13.70
CA ALA A 46 -27.38 3.71 12.71
C ALA A 46 -28.09 3.03 11.53
N ASP A 47 -29.08 3.72 10.97
CA ASP A 47 -29.65 3.39 9.67
C ASP A 47 -28.73 3.93 8.56
N VAL A 48 -28.38 3.11 7.58
CA VAL A 48 -27.45 3.49 6.52
C VAL A 48 -28.14 3.53 5.16
N TYR A 49 -27.81 4.52 4.33
CA TYR A 49 -28.32 4.69 2.98
C TYR A 49 -27.18 4.79 1.96
N ALA A 50 -27.23 3.97 0.93
CA ALA A 50 -26.36 4.06 -0.22
C ALA A 50 -26.95 5.05 -1.24
N VAL A 51 -26.16 6.06 -1.61
CA VAL A 51 -26.54 7.04 -2.64
C VAL A 51 -25.90 6.65 -3.97
N TYR A 52 -26.74 6.36 -4.95
CA TYR A 52 -26.32 5.91 -6.27
C TYR A 52 -26.01 7.08 -7.20
N GLU A 53 -24.98 6.96 -8.04
CA GLU A 53 -24.56 7.99 -9.00
C GLU A 53 -24.06 9.29 -8.34
N GLY A 54 -23.47 9.18 -7.14
CA GLY A 54 -22.80 10.28 -6.44
C GLY A 54 -23.71 11.46 -6.10
N LEU A 55 -23.19 12.68 -6.25
CA LEU A 55 -23.95 13.89 -5.91
C LEU A 55 -25.22 14.06 -6.76
N GLN A 56 -25.27 13.48 -7.96
CA GLN A 56 -26.50 13.49 -8.77
C GLN A 56 -27.60 12.66 -8.10
N GLY A 57 -27.24 11.53 -7.49
CA GLY A 57 -28.17 10.70 -6.73
C GLY A 57 -28.85 11.43 -5.57
N LEU A 58 -28.12 12.32 -4.91
CA LEU A 58 -28.69 13.18 -3.87
C LEU A 58 -29.79 14.09 -4.44
N VAL A 59 -29.54 14.70 -5.60
CA VAL A 59 -30.50 15.59 -6.29
C VAL A 59 -31.72 14.84 -6.80
N ASP A 60 -31.50 13.65 -7.37
CA ASP A 60 -32.53 12.82 -7.98
C ASP A 60 -33.46 12.22 -6.92
N GLY A 61 -32.92 11.77 -5.78
CA GLY A 61 -33.69 11.17 -4.69
C GLY A 61 -34.36 9.84 -5.08
N GLY A 62 -35.38 9.45 -4.32
CA GLY A 62 -36.17 8.24 -4.57
C GLY A 62 -35.29 6.97 -4.65
N ASP A 63 -35.38 6.24 -5.77
CA ASP A 63 -34.62 5.01 -6.00
C ASP A 63 -33.10 5.20 -6.05
N ARG A 64 -32.60 6.45 -6.03
CA ARG A 64 -31.17 6.74 -5.93
C ARG A 64 -30.65 6.78 -4.49
N ILE A 65 -31.51 6.80 -3.48
CA ILE A 65 -31.10 6.75 -2.06
C ILE A 65 -31.75 5.53 -1.42
N LYS A 66 -31.00 4.44 -1.31
CA LYS A 66 -31.53 3.14 -0.85
C LYS A 66 -30.98 2.77 0.52
N LYS A 67 -31.86 2.32 1.42
CA LYS A 67 -31.43 1.75 2.70
C LYS A 67 -30.53 0.54 2.45
N ALA A 68 -29.39 0.51 3.12
CA ALA A 68 -28.39 -0.54 3.07
C ALA A 68 -28.50 -1.40 4.33
N ASP A 69 -28.42 -2.72 4.15
CA ASP A 69 -28.30 -3.70 5.22
C ASP A 69 -26.90 -4.35 5.21
N TRP A 70 -26.61 -5.21 6.18
CA TRP A 70 -25.32 -5.88 6.29
C TRP A 70 -24.96 -6.73 5.04
N GLY A 71 -25.96 -7.34 4.42
CA GLY A 71 -25.84 -8.17 3.23
C GLY A 71 -25.63 -7.39 1.94
N SER A 72 -26.11 -6.14 1.87
CA SER A 72 -26.06 -5.26 0.70
C SER A 72 -24.63 -4.94 0.23
N VAL A 73 -23.67 -4.99 1.17
CA VAL A 73 -22.23 -4.80 0.93
C VAL A 73 -21.41 -6.09 1.08
N GLY A 74 -22.09 -7.24 1.05
CA GLY A 74 -21.44 -8.55 1.02
C GLY A 74 -20.69 -8.77 -0.29
N SER A 75 -19.49 -9.35 -0.21
CA SER A 75 -18.72 -9.79 -1.39
C SER A 75 -18.40 -8.70 -2.42
N ILE A 76 -18.18 -7.44 -2.00
CA ILE A 76 -17.79 -6.34 -2.91
C ILE A 76 -16.31 -5.94 -2.84
N LEU A 77 -15.53 -6.49 -1.90
CA LEU A 77 -14.10 -6.11 -1.70
C LEU A 77 -13.21 -6.36 -2.93
N HIS A 78 -13.50 -7.40 -3.71
CA HIS A 78 -12.74 -7.76 -4.91
C HIS A 78 -13.23 -7.04 -6.18
N ARG A 79 -14.38 -6.35 -6.10
CA ARG A 79 -15.00 -5.72 -7.26
C ARG A 79 -14.33 -4.39 -7.53
N GLY A 80 -14.02 -4.16 -8.79
CA GLY A 80 -13.48 -2.89 -9.20
C GLY A 80 -14.51 -1.76 -9.30
N GLY A 81 -14.02 -0.52 -9.35
CA GLY A 81 -14.81 0.71 -9.44
C GLY A 81 -15.66 0.94 -8.18
N THR A 82 -16.89 1.42 -8.36
CA THR A 82 -17.87 1.60 -7.28
C THR A 82 -19.19 0.90 -7.60
N VAL A 83 -19.69 0.06 -6.68
CA VAL A 83 -20.98 -0.65 -6.84
C VAL A 83 -22.19 0.27 -6.71
N ILE A 84 -22.01 1.46 -6.14
CA ILE A 84 -23.06 2.48 -6.04
C ILE A 84 -22.95 3.53 -7.17
N GLY A 85 -22.00 3.37 -8.10
CA GLY A 85 -21.88 4.28 -9.25
C GLY A 85 -21.36 5.67 -8.87
N THR A 86 -21.07 6.48 -9.87
CA THR A 86 -20.59 7.86 -9.71
C THR A 86 -20.93 8.66 -10.95
N ALA A 87 -21.50 9.86 -10.79
CA ALA A 87 -21.81 10.75 -11.89
C ALA A 87 -21.41 12.19 -11.58
N ARG A 88 -21.02 12.93 -12.62
CA ARG A 88 -20.85 14.39 -12.54
C ARG A 88 -22.24 15.02 -12.44
N SER A 89 -22.47 15.84 -11.41
CA SER A 89 -23.74 16.57 -11.26
C SER A 89 -23.58 18.05 -11.65
N ALA A 90 -24.22 18.46 -12.74
CA ALA A 90 -24.36 19.87 -13.08
C ALA A 90 -25.41 20.55 -12.18
N ASP A 91 -26.44 19.82 -11.78
CA ASP A 91 -27.53 20.33 -10.97
C ASP A 91 -27.09 20.66 -9.55
N PHE A 92 -26.25 19.83 -8.93
CA PHE A 92 -25.72 20.08 -7.60
C PHE A 92 -24.80 21.33 -7.52
N ARG A 93 -24.29 21.81 -8.67
CA ARG A 93 -23.58 23.10 -8.74
C ARG A 93 -24.52 24.29 -8.54
N ARG A 94 -25.81 24.13 -8.85
CA ARG A 94 -26.84 25.14 -8.65
C ARG A 94 -27.47 24.97 -7.27
N ARG A 95 -27.86 26.09 -6.65
CA ARG A 95 -28.53 26.07 -5.34
C ARG A 95 -29.83 25.28 -5.37
N GLU A 96 -30.60 25.36 -6.46
CA GLU A 96 -31.83 24.57 -6.67
C GLU A 96 -31.59 23.05 -6.58
N GLY A 97 -30.49 22.55 -7.16
CA GLY A 97 -30.13 21.13 -7.05
C GLY A 97 -29.77 20.75 -5.62
N ARG A 98 -29.05 21.62 -4.91
CA ARG A 98 -28.74 21.42 -3.48
C ARG A 98 -30.00 21.48 -2.60
N LEU A 99 -30.95 22.36 -2.90
CA LEU A 99 -32.25 22.44 -2.22
C LEU A 99 -33.01 21.11 -2.35
N ARG A 100 -33.08 20.54 -3.57
CA ARG A 100 -33.66 19.22 -3.80
C ARG A 100 -32.93 18.11 -3.04
N ALA A 101 -31.60 18.16 -3.03
CA ALA A 101 -30.78 17.20 -2.28
C ALA A 101 -31.05 17.24 -0.77
N ALA A 102 -31.10 18.44 -0.18
CA ALA A 102 -31.41 18.63 1.24
C ALA A 102 -32.79 18.07 1.59
N ARG A 103 -33.80 18.35 0.76
CA ARG A 103 -35.15 17.79 0.91
C ARG A 103 -35.14 16.26 0.92
N ASN A 104 -34.49 15.64 -0.06
CA ASN A 104 -34.45 14.18 -0.18
C ASN A 104 -33.77 13.51 1.02
N LEU A 105 -32.71 14.13 1.57
CA LEU A 105 -32.03 13.63 2.76
C LEU A 105 -32.89 13.77 4.02
N VAL A 106 -33.44 14.95 4.27
CA VAL A 106 -34.26 15.23 5.47
C VAL A 106 -35.54 14.41 5.50
N GLN A 107 -36.16 14.14 4.34
CA GLN A 107 -37.33 13.26 4.26
C GLN A 107 -37.03 11.82 4.70
N LEU A 108 -35.77 11.39 4.60
CA LEU A 108 -35.29 10.09 5.07
C LEU A 108 -34.66 10.16 6.47
N GLY A 109 -34.67 11.33 7.11
CA GLY A 109 -34.04 11.59 8.41
C GLY A 109 -32.52 11.64 8.37
N ILE A 110 -31.92 11.82 7.19
CA ILE A 110 -30.47 11.81 6.98
C ILE A 110 -29.89 13.22 7.15
N ASP A 111 -28.94 13.35 8.05
CA ASP A 111 -28.18 14.57 8.35
C ASP A 111 -26.66 14.31 8.48
N ARG A 112 -26.23 13.09 8.15
CA ARG A 112 -24.84 12.65 8.20
C ARG A 112 -24.45 12.02 6.88
N ILE A 113 -23.36 12.47 6.27
CA ILE A 113 -22.88 11.95 4.99
C ILE A 113 -21.40 11.60 5.01
N VAL A 114 -21.07 10.43 4.46
CA VAL A 114 -19.70 10.04 4.13
C VAL A 114 -19.51 10.18 2.63
N VAL A 115 -18.58 11.04 2.23
CA VAL A 115 -18.31 11.34 0.81
C VAL A 115 -16.97 10.74 0.40
N ILE A 116 -17.00 9.85 -0.58
CA ILE A 116 -15.82 9.18 -1.12
C ILE A 116 -15.53 9.75 -2.50
N GLY A 117 -14.41 10.45 -2.67
CA GLY A 117 -14.09 11.08 -3.95
C GLY A 117 -12.85 11.96 -3.93
N GLY A 118 -12.59 12.65 -5.03
CA GLY A 118 -11.51 13.63 -5.12
C GLY A 118 -11.85 14.99 -4.48
N ASP A 119 -10.87 15.91 -4.50
CA ASP A 119 -10.96 17.26 -3.93
C ASP A 119 -12.23 18.03 -4.34
N GLY A 120 -12.65 17.93 -5.61
CA GLY A 120 -13.85 18.59 -6.13
C GLY A 120 -15.15 18.08 -5.51
N SER A 121 -15.26 16.77 -5.25
CA SER A 121 -16.42 16.18 -4.58
C SER A 121 -16.49 16.63 -3.12
N LEU A 122 -15.34 16.63 -2.44
CA LEU A 122 -15.24 17.04 -1.03
C LEU A 122 -15.55 18.53 -0.84
N SER A 123 -15.07 19.38 -1.75
CA SER A 123 -15.40 20.81 -1.74
C SER A 123 -16.89 21.08 -1.98
N GLY A 124 -17.51 20.32 -2.90
CA GLY A 124 -18.94 20.42 -3.16
C GLY A 124 -19.78 20.02 -1.95
N ALA A 125 -19.32 19.01 -1.21
CA ALA A 125 -19.96 18.56 0.02
C ALA A 125 -19.84 19.60 1.14
N ASP A 126 -18.68 20.24 1.34
CA ASP A 126 -18.54 21.30 2.34
C ASP A 126 -19.35 22.56 1.99
N LEU A 127 -19.41 22.95 0.72
CA LEU A 127 -20.32 24.03 0.29
C LEU A 127 -21.77 23.70 0.65
N PHE A 128 -22.20 22.46 0.37
CA PHE A 128 -23.55 22.01 0.71
C PHE A 128 -23.82 22.05 2.21
N ARG A 129 -22.85 21.68 3.04
CA ARG A 129 -22.91 21.83 4.50
C ARG A 129 -23.04 23.28 4.94
N SER A 130 -22.23 24.17 4.37
CA SER A 130 -22.24 25.60 4.73
C SER A 130 -23.57 26.28 4.41
N GLU A 131 -24.25 25.83 3.36
CA GLU A 131 -25.57 26.33 2.96
C GLU A 131 -26.73 25.62 3.68
N TRP A 132 -26.47 24.52 4.39
CA TRP A 132 -27.48 23.57 4.85
C TRP A 132 -28.63 24.22 5.62
N THR A 133 -28.34 24.98 6.68
CA THR A 133 -29.38 25.63 7.49
C THR A 133 -30.27 26.55 6.65
N GLY A 134 -29.67 27.36 5.76
CA GLY A 134 -30.43 28.24 4.87
C GLY A 134 -31.23 27.48 3.80
N LEU A 135 -30.83 26.26 3.42
CA LEU A 135 -31.63 25.40 2.55
C LEU A 135 -32.83 24.82 3.31
N LEU A 136 -32.67 24.47 4.59
CA LEU A 136 -33.76 23.96 5.42
C LEU A 136 -34.79 25.03 5.74
N ASP A 137 -34.36 26.25 6.04
CA ASP A 137 -35.25 27.40 6.26
C ASP A 137 -36.12 27.63 5.02
N GLU A 138 -35.51 27.65 3.84
CA GLU A 138 -36.21 27.81 2.56
C GLU A 138 -37.21 26.67 2.30
N LEU A 139 -36.82 25.41 2.55
CA LEU A 139 -37.72 24.26 2.40
C LEU A 139 -38.89 24.28 3.40
N ALA A 140 -38.67 24.76 4.62
CA ALA A 140 -39.70 24.88 5.64
C ALA A 140 -40.70 26.01 5.28
N GLU A 141 -40.21 27.16 4.79
CA GLU A 141 -41.04 28.26 4.29
C GLU A 141 -41.89 27.84 3.09
N GLN A 142 -41.34 26.99 2.21
CA GLN A 142 -42.05 26.43 1.04
C GLN A 142 -43.02 25.29 1.43
N GLY A 143 -42.99 24.81 2.68
CA GLY A 143 -43.81 23.70 3.14
C GLY A 143 -43.39 22.33 2.59
N GLU A 144 -42.18 22.20 2.06
CA GLU A 144 -41.65 20.95 1.52
C GLU A 144 -41.11 20.00 2.60
N ILE A 145 -40.76 20.56 3.77
CA ILE A 145 -40.44 19.84 5.02
C ILE A 145 -41.18 20.48 6.20
N THR A 146 -41.37 19.74 7.28
CA THR A 146 -41.99 20.28 8.50
C THR A 146 -40.98 21.08 9.34
N ALA A 147 -41.46 22.00 10.17
CA ALA A 147 -40.62 22.72 11.13
C ALA A 147 -39.88 21.77 12.08
N GLU A 148 -40.53 20.67 12.50
CA GLU A 148 -39.91 19.63 13.33
C GLU A 148 -38.77 18.92 12.60
N GLN A 149 -38.90 18.66 11.30
CA GLN A 149 -37.82 18.09 10.49
C GLN A 149 -36.64 19.06 10.38
N ALA A 150 -36.91 20.36 10.14
CA ALA A 150 -35.87 21.38 10.10
C ALA A 150 -35.13 21.52 11.44
N GLU A 151 -35.85 21.52 12.56
CA GLU A 151 -35.27 21.60 13.91
C GLU A 151 -34.44 20.36 14.29
N ARG A 152 -34.89 19.16 13.89
CA ARG A 152 -34.15 17.92 14.17
C ARG A 152 -32.86 17.78 13.38
N HIS A 153 -32.82 18.33 12.16
CA HIS A 153 -31.70 18.16 11.22
C HIS A 153 -30.96 19.47 10.94
N THR A 154 -30.86 20.36 11.94
CA THR A 154 -30.27 21.71 11.80
C THR A 154 -28.86 21.76 11.20
N HIS A 155 -28.08 20.68 11.33
CA HIS A 155 -26.69 20.60 10.90
C HIS A 155 -26.47 19.38 10.02
N LEU A 156 -25.62 19.51 9.01
CA LEU A 156 -25.12 18.40 8.20
C LEU A 156 -23.72 18.03 8.67
N MET A 157 -23.51 16.78 9.09
CA MET A 157 -22.19 16.28 9.45
C MET A 157 -21.56 15.56 8.26
N ILE A 158 -20.28 15.83 8.00
CA ILE A 158 -19.56 15.30 6.84
C ILE A 158 -18.24 14.68 7.27
N ALA A 159 -17.96 13.47 6.78
CA ALA A 159 -16.61 12.94 6.69
C ALA A 159 -16.24 12.67 5.23
N GLY A 160 -15.02 13.05 4.85
CA GLY A 160 -14.46 12.83 3.52
C GLY A 160 -13.47 11.68 3.50
N VAL A 161 -13.50 10.86 2.45
CA VAL A 161 -12.44 9.89 2.14
C VAL A 161 -11.97 10.11 0.71
N VAL A 162 -10.65 10.14 0.50
CA VAL A 162 -10.08 10.45 -0.83
C VAL A 162 -10.06 9.20 -1.71
N GLY A 163 -10.99 9.14 -2.67
CA GLY A 163 -10.98 8.16 -3.75
C GLY A 163 -10.36 8.75 -5.01
N SER A 164 -9.08 8.45 -5.26
CA SER A 164 -8.32 8.97 -6.40
C SER A 164 -7.15 8.04 -6.71
N ILE A 165 -6.86 7.84 -8.00
CA ILE A 165 -5.63 7.14 -8.42
C ILE A 165 -4.41 8.07 -8.40
N ASP A 166 -4.62 9.39 -8.43
CA ASP A 166 -3.59 10.38 -8.72
C ASP A 166 -2.60 10.58 -7.53
N ASN A 167 -2.97 10.10 -6.33
CA ASN A 167 -2.31 10.36 -5.04
C ASN A 167 -1.95 11.82 -4.85
N ASP A 168 -2.90 12.71 -5.15
CA ASP A 168 -2.67 14.15 -5.28
C ASP A 168 -3.19 14.97 -4.09
N MET A 169 -3.78 14.34 -3.08
CA MET A 169 -4.42 15.01 -1.94
C MET A 169 -3.50 15.10 -0.73
N VAL A 170 -3.29 16.32 -0.23
CA VAL A 170 -2.61 16.57 1.04
C VAL A 170 -3.49 16.12 2.22
N GLY A 171 -2.87 15.52 3.24
CA GLY A 171 -3.58 15.00 4.42
C GLY A 171 -3.70 13.47 4.47
N THR A 172 -3.21 12.78 3.42
CA THR A 172 -3.08 11.32 3.40
C THR A 172 -1.81 10.92 2.64
N ASP A 173 -1.11 9.88 3.11
CA ASP A 173 0.10 9.37 2.46
C ASP A 173 -0.23 8.61 1.17
N MET A 174 -1.39 7.96 1.13
CA MET A 174 -1.91 7.23 -0.03
C MET A 174 -3.41 7.47 -0.18
N THR A 175 -3.88 7.81 -1.38
CA THR A 175 -5.30 7.86 -1.72
C THR A 175 -5.83 6.48 -2.13
N VAL A 176 -7.12 6.24 -1.90
CA VAL A 176 -7.77 4.97 -2.28
C VAL A 176 -7.71 4.79 -3.80
N GLY A 177 -7.01 3.75 -4.25
CA GLY A 177 -6.85 3.35 -5.64
C GLY A 177 -5.50 3.67 -6.27
N ALA A 178 -4.64 4.43 -5.59
CA ALA A 178 -3.32 4.79 -6.12
C ALA A 178 -2.40 3.56 -6.27
N ASP A 179 -2.43 2.65 -5.30
CA ASP A 179 -1.61 1.43 -5.33
C ASP A 179 -2.07 0.48 -6.45
N THR A 180 -3.38 0.28 -6.60
CA THR A 180 -3.93 -0.52 -7.70
C THR A 180 -3.62 0.09 -9.06
N ALA A 181 -3.69 1.41 -9.21
CA ALA A 181 -3.29 2.08 -10.45
C ALA A 181 -1.81 1.84 -10.76
N LEU A 182 -0.95 1.91 -9.74
CA LEU A 182 0.47 1.57 -9.87
C LEU A 182 0.69 0.12 -10.33
N HIS A 183 -0.08 -0.85 -9.81
CA HIS A 183 -0.10 -2.23 -10.31
C HIS A 183 -0.42 -2.30 -11.81
N ARG A 184 -1.43 -1.56 -12.29
CA ARG A 184 -1.80 -1.56 -13.71
C ARG A 184 -0.69 -0.97 -14.58
N ILE A 185 -0.02 0.09 -14.12
CA ILE A 185 1.06 0.74 -14.86
C ILE A 185 2.29 -0.16 -14.94
N VAL A 186 2.70 -0.75 -13.82
CA VAL A 186 3.88 -1.63 -13.78
C VAL A 186 3.65 -2.91 -14.57
N GLU A 187 2.44 -3.50 -14.55
CA GLU A 187 2.10 -4.63 -15.42
C GLU A 187 2.28 -4.28 -16.91
N ALA A 188 1.85 -3.08 -17.31
CA ALA A 188 2.03 -2.62 -18.68
C ALA A 188 3.51 -2.38 -19.01
N ILE A 189 4.29 -1.77 -18.10
CA ILE A 189 5.73 -1.57 -18.29
C ILE A 189 6.46 -2.91 -18.41
N ASP A 190 6.19 -3.87 -17.53
CA ASP A 190 6.79 -5.21 -17.57
C ASP A 190 6.46 -5.92 -18.90
N ALA A 191 5.21 -5.80 -19.38
CA ALA A 191 4.80 -6.35 -20.67
C ALA A 191 5.56 -5.69 -21.84
N LEU A 192 5.73 -4.37 -21.80
CA LEU A 192 6.47 -3.61 -22.81
C LEU A 192 7.96 -3.94 -22.79
N ALA A 193 8.57 -4.09 -21.61
CA ALA A 193 10.00 -4.38 -21.45
C ALA A 193 10.41 -5.66 -22.21
N SER A 194 9.57 -6.71 -22.17
CA SER A 194 9.84 -7.97 -22.87
C SER A 194 9.99 -7.81 -24.40
N THR A 195 9.12 -6.99 -25.03
CA THR A 195 9.16 -6.72 -26.47
C THR A 195 10.19 -5.65 -26.82
N ALA A 196 10.41 -4.68 -25.92
CA ALA A 196 11.42 -3.65 -26.05
C ALA A 196 12.83 -4.25 -26.11
N ALA A 197 13.17 -5.12 -25.15
CA ALA A 197 14.46 -5.80 -25.08
C ALA A 197 14.71 -6.74 -26.29
N SER A 198 13.64 -7.32 -26.84
CA SER A 198 13.69 -8.21 -28.02
C SER A 198 14.06 -7.45 -29.30
N HIS A 199 13.53 -6.23 -29.47
CA HIS A 199 13.75 -5.40 -30.66
C HIS A 199 14.74 -4.24 -30.46
N GLN A 200 15.33 -4.12 -29.27
CA GLN A 200 16.19 -3.01 -28.86
C GLN A 200 15.54 -1.62 -29.03
N ARG A 201 14.23 -1.55 -28.80
CA ARG A 201 13.39 -0.36 -29.00
C ARG A 201 13.37 0.57 -27.81
N SER A 202 12.89 1.78 -28.07
CA SER A 202 12.57 2.76 -27.03
C SER A 202 11.05 2.92 -26.90
N PHE A 203 10.56 3.02 -25.68
CA PHE A 203 9.14 3.23 -25.39
C PHE A 203 8.96 4.50 -24.57
N VAL A 204 7.99 5.31 -24.98
CA VAL A 204 7.48 6.44 -24.21
C VAL A 204 6.12 6.03 -23.66
N VAL A 205 6.01 5.93 -22.33
CA VAL A 205 4.81 5.46 -21.64
C VAL A 205 4.13 6.65 -20.96
N GLU A 206 2.92 6.98 -21.40
CA GLU A 206 2.12 8.05 -20.80
C GLU A 206 1.25 7.52 -19.67
N VAL A 207 1.39 8.13 -18.50
CA VAL A 207 0.81 7.70 -17.22
C VAL A 207 -0.11 8.79 -16.69
N MET A 208 -1.26 8.38 -16.12
CA MET A 208 -2.23 9.31 -15.52
C MET A 208 -1.69 9.89 -14.20
N GLY A 209 -2.33 10.95 -13.71
CA GLY A 209 -1.96 11.60 -12.45
C GLY A 209 -2.39 13.05 -12.36
N ARG A 210 -3.08 13.56 -13.38
CA ARG A 210 -3.55 14.94 -13.55
C ARG A 210 -2.41 15.94 -13.47
N HIS A 211 -2.22 16.53 -12.29
CA HIS A 211 -1.16 17.49 -11.99
C HIS A 211 -0.20 16.93 -10.92
N CYS A 212 -0.19 15.60 -10.75
CA CYS A 212 0.62 14.87 -9.81
C CYS A 212 1.53 13.88 -10.55
N GLY A 213 2.82 13.92 -10.26
CA GLY A 213 3.82 13.01 -10.79
C GLY A 213 3.95 11.69 -10.04
N TYR A 214 3.16 11.45 -8.98
CA TYR A 214 3.29 10.27 -8.12
C TYR A 214 3.29 8.95 -8.89
N LEU A 215 2.27 8.71 -9.70
CA LEU A 215 2.16 7.48 -10.48
C LEU A 215 3.31 7.33 -11.47
N ALA A 216 3.70 8.42 -12.15
CA ALA A 216 4.83 8.41 -13.09
C ALA A 216 6.16 8.11 -12.39
N LEU A 217 6.45 8.77 -11.26
CA LEU A 217 7.68 8.57 -10.49
C LEU A 217 7.76 7.14 -9.92
N MET A 218 6.71 6.70 -9.22
CA MET A 218 6.72 5.38 -8.58
C MET A 218 6.72 4.26 -9.61
N SER A 219 6.02 4.41 -10.74
CA SER A 219 6.06 3.42 -11.83
C SER A 219 7.40 3.43 -12.56
N ALA A 220 8.07 4.58 -12.70
CA ALA A 220 9.42 4.64 -13.24
C ALA A 220 10.41 3.87 -12.35
N ILE A 221 10.30 4.01 -11.02
CA ILE A 221 11.12 3.28 -10.06
C ILE A 221 10.82 1.78 -10.10
N ALA A 222 9.54 1.40 -9.99
CA ALA A 222 9.10 0.01 -9.94
C ALA A 222 9.24 -0.73 -11.28
N GLY A 223 9.09 -0.02 -12.39
CA GLY A 223 9.26 -0.54 -13.75
C GLY A 223 10.69 -0.48 -14.26
N GLY A 224 11.60 0.15 -13.52
CA GLY A 224 13.00 0.32 -13.94
C GLY A 224 13.18 1.23 -15.15
N ALA A 225 12.33 2.25 -15.30
CA ALA A 225 12.45 3.23 -16.38
C ALA A 225 13.75 4.03 -16.29
N ASP A 226 14.16 4.57 -17.44
CA ASP A 226 15.45 5.23 -17.61
C ASP A 226 15.36 6.75 -17.47
N TYR A 227 14.16 7.29 -17.65
CA TYR A 227 13.86 8.70 -17.46
C TYR A 227 12.40 8.88 -17.07
N VAL A 228 12.12 9.87 -16.23
CA VAL A 228 10.75 10.23 -15.83
C VAL A 228 10.55 11.73 -15.94
N LEU A 229 9.40 12.13 -16.49
CA LEU A 229 8.99 13.53 -16.62
C LEU A 229 7.76 13.78 -15.74
N ILE A 230 7.93 14.59 -14.70
CA ILE A 230 6.90 14.90 -13.70
C ILE A 230 6.69 16.41 -13.54
N PRO A 231 5.46 16.87 -13.25
CA PRO A 231 5.17 18.31 -13.09
C PRO A 231 5.85 18.96 -11.88
N GLU A 232 6.13 18.21 -10.80
CA GLU A 232 6.74 18.74 -9.59
C GLU A 232 8.23 19.02 -9.74
N ASN A 233 8.89 18.37 -10.68
CA ASN A 233 10.32 18.56 -10.97
C ASN A 233 10.51 18.70 -12.49
N PRO A 234 10.05 19.81 -13.09
CA PRO A 234 10.16 20.02 -14.53
C PRO A 234 11.63 20.11 -14.92
N PRO A 235 12.01 19.48 -16.05
CA PRO A 235 13.40 19.34 -16.41
C PRO A 235 14.00 20.70 -16.81
N ALA A 236 15.31 20.87 -16.59
CA ALA A 236 16.01 22.13 -16.84
C ALA A 236 16.18 22.44 -18.34
N ASP A 237 16.60 23.66 -18.69
CA ASP A 237 16.90 24.01 -20.07
C ASP A 237 17.97 23.07 -20.66
N GLY A 238 17.74 22.60 -21.88
CA GLY A 238 18.59 21.59 -22.53
C GLY A 238 18.33 20.15 -22.08
N TRP A 239 17.21 19.88 -21.40
CA TRP A 239 16.82 18.54 -20.98
C TRP A 239 16.74 17.53 -22.11
N GLU A 240 16.45 17.97 -23.33
CA GLU A 240 16.39 17.11 -24.49
C GLU A 240 17.75 16.45 -24.78
N ASP A 241 18.83 17.23 -24.65
CA ASP A 241 20.19 16.74 -24.82
C ASP A 241 20.64 15.90 -23.63
N ASP A 242 20.31 16.32 -22.40
CA ASP A 242 20.59 15.57 -21.17
C ASP A 242 19.93 14.18 -21.21
N MET A 243 18.64 14.12 -21.52
CA MET A 243 17.91 12.86 -21.66
C MET A 243 18.54 11.97 -22.72
N CYS A 244 18.79 12.50 -23.92
CA CYS A 244 19.45 11.75 -24.99
C CYS A 244 20.84 11.22 -24.58
N ALA A 245 21.63 12.02 -23.86
CA ALA A 245 22.94 11.61 -23.38
C ALA A 245 22.84 10.47 -22.36
N ARG A 246 21.91 10.56 -21.39
CA ARG A 246 21.66 9.51 -20.39
C ARG A 246 21.18 8.20 -21.02
N LEU A 247 20.29 8.29 -22.01
CA LEU A 247 19.80 7.11 -22.71
C LEU A 247 20.93 6.41 -23.50
N ARG A 248 21.78 7.17 -24.20
CA ARG A 248 22.98 6.63 -24.88
C ARG A 248 23.96 6.00 -23.89
N ALA A 249 24.18 6.63 -22.74
CA ALA A 249 25.09 6.12 -21.71
C ALA A 249 24.61 4.76 -21.18
N GLY A 250 23.32 4.63 -20.85
CA GLY A 250 22.78 3.36 -20.37
C GLY A 250 22.81 2.24 -21.43
N ARG A 251 22.54 2.54 -22.70
CA ARG A 251 22.74 1.57 -23.79
C ARG A 251 24.20 1.13 -23.92
N SER A 252 25.13 2.08 -23.79
CA SER A 252 26.58 1.78 -23.80
C SER A 252 27.01 0.93 -22.60
N ALA A 253 26.31 1.04 -21.48
CA ALA A 253 26.51 0.23 -20.27
C ALA A 253 25.81 -1.14 -20.31
N GLY A 254 25.22 -1.53 -21.45
CA GLY A 254 24.64 -2.86 -21.67
C GLY A 254 23.11 -2.92 -21.69
N ARG A 255 22.40 -1.81 -21.47
CA ARG A 255 20.93 -1.77 -21.56
C ARG A 255 20.47 -2.01 -23.00
N ARG A 256 19.48 -2.90 -23.17
CA ARG A 256 18.99 -3.31 -24.50
C ARG A 256 17.92 -2.39 -25.05
N ASP A 257 17.09 -1.84 -24.19
CA ASP A 257 15.93 -1.02 -24.48
C ASP A 257 16.00 0.32 -23.74
N SER A 258 15.00 1.18 -23.95
CA SER A 258 14.86 2.39 -23.14
C SER A 258 13.39 2.69 -22.88
N ILE A 259 13.04 2.99 -21.64
CA ILE A 259 11.67 3.32 -21.22
C ILE A 259 11.70 4.72 -20.60
N VAL A 260 10.94 5.63 -21.20
CA VAL A 260 10.70 6.99 -20.70
C VAL A 260 9.26 7.08 -20.23
N VAL A 261 9.06 7.38 -18.95
CA VAL A 261 7.72 7.57 -18.38
C VAL A 261 7.37 9.05 -18.36
N VAL A 262 6.21 9.39 -18.91
CA VAL A 262 5.72 10.78 -19.02
C VAL A 262 4.42 10.90 -18.25
N ALA A 263 4.38 11.73 -17.21
CA ALA A 263 3.13 12.08 -16.54
C ALA A 263 2.24 12.89 -17.50
N GLU A 264 0.92 12.67 -17.49
CA GLU A 264 -0.02 13.43 -18.34
C GLU A 264 0.03 14.95 -18.09
N GLY A 265 0.45 15.37 -16.90
CA GLY A 265 0.66 16.77 -16.51
C GLY A 265 2.08 17.30 -16.72
N ALA A 266 2.98 16.56 -17.38
CA ALA A 266 4.38 16.95 -17.54
C ALA A 266 4.53 18.26 -18.33
N ARG A 267 5.41 19.14 -17.84
CA ARG A 267 5.73 20.43 -18.45
C ARG A 267 7.20 20.78 -18.26
N ASP A 268 7.72 21.64 -19.12
CA ASP A 268 9.04 22.24 -18.93
C ASP A 268 8.99 23.47 -18.00
N ARG A 269 10.16 24.05 -17.69
CA ARG A 269 10.28 25.24 -16.83
C ARG A 269 9.71 26.52 -17.46
N SER A 270 9.45 26.53 -18.76
CA SER A 270 8.76 27.63 -19.44
C SER A 270 7.23 27.50 -19.37
N GLY A 271 6.72 26.41 -18.79
CA GLY A 271 5.31 26.09 -18.68
C GLY A 271 4.73 25.39 -19.92
N GLN A 272 5.56 25.02 -20.90
CA GLN A 272 5.09 24.32 -22.08
C GLN A 272 4.84 22.84 -21.78
N PRO A 273 3.73 22.25 -22.23
CA PRO A 273 3.46 20.83 -22.05
C PRO A 273 4.51 19.95 -22.73
N ILE A 274 5.03 18.96 -22.02
CA ILE A 274 5.90 17.92 -22.59
C ILE A 274 5.04 16.72 -22.95
N THR A 275 4.78 16.53 -24.24
CA THR A 275 3.90 15.45 -24.73
C THR A 275 4.68 14.17 -25.01
N SER A 276 4.03 13.01 -24.81
CA SER A 276 4.60 11.69 -25.14
C SER A 276 5.04 11.59 -26.61
N GLN A 277 4.25 12.17 -27.53
CA GLN A 277 4.59 12.25 -28.95
C GLN A 277 5.82 13.15 -29.20
N GLY A 278 5.94 14.30 -28.52
CA GLY A 278 7.12 15.16 -28.61
C GLY A 278 8.40 14.47 -28.12
N VAL A 279 8.31 13.71 -27.04
CA VAL A 279 9.44 12.88 -26.54
C VAL A 279 9.80 11.80 -27.56
N ARG A 280 8.83 11.12 -28.18
CA ARG A 280 9.09 10.14 -29.24
C ARG A 280 9.84 10.77 -30.41
N ASP A 281 9.34 11.88 -30.96
CA ASP A 281 9.94 12.55 -32.10
C ASP A 281 11.36 13.04 -31.79
N LEU A 282 11.59 13.49 -30.55
CA LEU A 282 12.91 13.86 -30.05
C LEU A 282 13.89 12.66 -30.05
N LEU A 283 13.46 11.50 -29.54
CA LEU A 283 14.30 10.29 -29.51
C LEU A 283 14.61 9.80 -30.93
N GLU A 284 13.64 9.81 -31.84
CA GLU A 284 13.86 9.45 -33.25
C GLU A 284 14.83 10.41 -33.93
N ALA A 285 14.66 11.72 -33.73
CA ALA A 285 15.48 12.74 -34.38
C ALA A 285 16.93 12.77 -33.86
N ARG A 286 17.15 12.64 -32.54
CA ARG A 286 18.48 12.79 -31.94
C ARG A 286 19.21 11.45 -31.74
N LEU A 287 18.51 10.35 -31.49
CA LEU A 287 19.12 9.05 -31.24
C LEU A 287 19.03 8.10 -32.44
N GLY A 288 18.09 8.32 -33.36
CA GLY A 288 17.84 7.39 -34.48
C GLY A 288 17.22 6.06 -34.01
N GLU A 289 16.62 6.05 -32.82
CA GLU A 289 16.05 4.84 -32.20
C GLU A 289 14.61 4.60 -32.67
N ASP A 290 14.25 3.34 -32.95
CA ASP A 290 12.86 2.95 -33.22
C ASP A 290 12.03 3.11 -31.94
N THR A 291 11.25 4.19 -31.89
CA THR A 291 10.53 4.63 -30.68
C THR A 291 9.03 4.44 -30.84
N ARG A 292 8.36 4.00 -29.77
CA ARG A 292 6.90 3.81 -29.73
C ARG A 292 6.29 4.53 -28.54
N VAL A 293 5.08 5.04 -28.74
CA VAL A 293 4.29 5.66 -27.68
C VAL A 293 3.22 4.68 -27.22
N THR A 294 3.08 4.50 -25.91
CA THR A 294 1.98 3.78 -25.30
C THR A 294 1.27 4.70 -24.32
N ILE A 295 0.03 5.07 -24.65
CA ILE A 295 -0.84 5.80 -23.73
C ILE A 295 -1.72 4.78 -23.03
N LEU A 296 -1.47 4.54 -21.74
CA LEU A 296 -2.20 3.52 -20.99
C LEU A 296 -3.67 3.89 -20.81
N GLY A 297 -3.96 5.18 -20.60
CA GLY A 297 -5.31 5.69 -20.41
C GLY A 297 -6.03 4.98 -19.25
N HIS A 298 -7.32 4.69 -19.44
CA HIS A 298 -8.22 4.27 -18.36
C HIS A 298 -8.00 2.85 -17.83
N VAL A 299 -7.10 2.05 -18.40
CA VAL A 299 -6.72 0.77 -17.79
C VAL A 299 -6.16 0.96 -16.38
N GLN A 300 -5.58 2.13 -16.11
CA GLN A 300 -5.06 2.56 -14.81
C GLN A 300 -6.15 2.81 -13.77
N ARG A 301 -7.39 3.07 -14.21
CA ARG A 301 -8.55 3.25 -13.32
C ARG A 301 -9.29 1.96 -13.07
N GLY A 302 -9.05 0.91 -13.85
CA GLY A 302 -9.79 -0.36 -13.80
C GLY A 302 -9.06 -1.48 -13.06
N GLY A 303 -9.66 -2.67 -13.07
CA GLY A 303 -9.09 -3.89 -12.50
C GLY A 303 -9.63 -4.22 -11.12
N THR A 304 -9.10 -5.30 -10.56
CA THR A 304 -9.41 -5.74 -9.20
C THR A 304 -8.51 -4.98 -8.22
N PRO A 305 -9.03 -4.45 -7.10
CA PRO A 305 -8.22 -3.75 -6.10
C PRO A 305 -7.08 -4.61 -5.57
N SER A 306 -5.90 -4.01 -5.40
CA SER A 306 -4.74 -4.62 -4.74
C SER A 306 -5.06 -4.98 -3.29
N ALA A 307 -4.16 -5.70 -2.61
CA ALA A 307 -4.36 -5.97 -1.19
C ALA A 307 -4.39 -4.67 -0.37
N PHE A 308 -3.47 -3.75 -0.65
CA PHE A 308 -3.39 -2.44 0.00
C PHE A 308 -4.69 -1.65 -0.16
N ASP A 309 -5.22 -1.55 -1.39
CA ASP A 309 -6.49 -0.89 -1.69
C ASP A 309 -7.74 -1.70 -1.27
N ARG A 310 -7.59 -2.68 -0.38
CA ARG A 310 -8.70 -3.32 0.34
C ARG A 310 -8.62 -3.12 1.83
N TRP A 311 -7.50 -3.50 2.46
CA TRP A 311 -7.41 -3.37 3.91
C TRP A 311 -7.32 -1.91 4.35
N MET A 312 -6.54 -1.07 3.67
CA MET A 312 -6.38 0.33 4.06
C MET A 312 -7.70 1.12 3.88
N PRO A 313 -8.38 1.04 2.72
CA PRO A 313 -9.69 1.67 2.55
C PRO A 313 -10.75 1.17 3.55
N THR A 314 -10.63 -0.07 4.01
CA THR A 314 -11.49 -0.62 5.07
C THR A 314 -11.27 0.10 6.40
N LEU A 315 -10.02 0.40 6.77
CA LEU A 315 -9.70 1.14 8.01
C LEU A 315 -10.24 2.56 7.97
N VAL A 316 -9.98 3.31 6.88
CA VAL A 316 -10.45 4.70 6.76
C VAL A 316 -11.97 4.78 6.62
N GLY A 317 -12.62 3.79 6.01
CA GLY A 317 -14.08 3.70 5.96
C GLY A 317 -14.72 3.44 7.33
N HIS A 318 -14.12 2.56 8.13
CA HIS A 318 -14.53 2.36 9.53
C HIS A 318 -14.40 3.67 10.33
N ALA A 319 -13.26 4.34 10.23
CA ALA A 319 -13.03 5.59 10.92
C ALA A 319 -13.97 6.72 10.45
N ALA A 320 -14.25 6.82 9.14
CA ALA A 320 -15.19 7.80 8.61
C ALA A 320 -16.62 7.60 9.10
N ALA A 321 -17.07 6.35 9.23
CA ALA A 321 -18.36 6.05 9.85
C ALA A 321 -18.38 6.47 11.32
N MET A 322 -17.36 6.10 12.10
CA MET A 322 -17.28 6.50 13.51
C MET A 322 -17.21 8.03 13.68
N GLU A 323 -16.56 8.73 12.74
CA GLU A 323 -16.48 10.20 12.74
C GLU A 323 -17.89 10.82 12.64
N VAL A 324 -18.69 10.42 11.65
CA VAL A 324 -20.04 10.99 11.46
C VAL A 324 -21.05 10.49 12.49
N VAL A 325 -20.90 9.27 13.00
CA VAL A 325 -21.76 8.72 14.07
C VAL A 325 -21.59 9.55 15.34
N ASN A 326 -20.35 9.89 15.69
CA ASN A 326 -20.05 10.61 16.93
C ASN A 326 -20.08 12.14 16.79
N ALA A 327 -20.19 12.66 15.57
CA ALA A 327 -20.19 14.09 15.30
C ALA A 327 -21.41 14.80 15.92
N GLY A 328 -21.12 15.88 16.65
CA GLY A 328 -22.10 16.86 17.10
C GLY A 328 -22.23 18.05 16.14
N PRO A 329 -23.13 19.01 16.43
CA PRO A 329 -23.36 20.19 15.60
C PRO A 329 -22.12 21.04 15.31
N ASP A 330 -21.22 21.16 16.29
CA ASP A 330 -20.00 21.97 16.20
C ASP A 330 -18.79 21.20 15.63
N ALA A 331 -19.00 19.93 15.20
CA ALA A 331 -17.92 19.11 14.68
C ALA A 331 -17.42 19.65 13.33
N GLU A 332 -16.12 19.92 13.25
CA GLU A 332 -15.48 20.31 11.99
C GLU A 332 -15.40 19.10 11.04
N PRO A 333 -15.78 19.25 9.75
CA PRO A 333 -15.65 18.17 8.78
C PRO A 333 -14.22 17.67 8.66
N GLN A 334 -14.05 16.36 8.78
CA GLN A 334 -12.73 15.73 8.70
C GLN A 334 -12.56 15.02 7.35
N LEU A 335 -11.38 15.17 6.77
CA LEU A 335 -10.83 14.23 5.81
C LEU A 335 -10.17 13.07 6.57
N ILE A 336 -10.61 11.85 6.28
CA ILE A 336 -10.06 10.63 6.84
C ILE A 336 -9.11 10.02 5.82
N GLY A 337 -7.84 9.93 6.22
CA GLY A 337 -6.77 9.36 5.42
C GLY A 337 -5.90 8.43 6.25
N ILE A 338 -4.73 8.13 5.72
CA ILE A 338 -3.68 7.43 6.45
C ILE A 338 -2.45 8.30 6.61
N HIS A 339 -1.81 8.17 7.75
CA HIS A 339 -0.44 8.62 7.96
C HIS A 339 0.32 7.52 8.68
N ASN A 340 1.42 7.05 8.09
CA ASN A 340 2.25 5.98 8.66
C ASN A 340 1.46 4.71 9.03
N ASN A 341 0.68 4.18 8.08
CA ASN A 341 -0.19 3.00 8.26
C ASN A 341 -1.29 3.13 9.35
N ARG A 342 -1.45 4.30 9.95
CA ARG A 342 -2.47 4.61 10.96
C ARG A 342 -3.50 5.57 10.39
N VAL A 343 -4.73 5.50 10.89
CA VAL A 343 -5.80 6.44 10.49
C VAL A 343 -5.44 7.85 10.96
N HIS A 344 -5.47 8.79 10.03
CA HIS A 344 -5.23 10.20 10.29
C HIS A 344 -6.48 11.03 9.94
N ARG A 345 -6.69 12.11 10.70
CA ARG A 345 -7.80 13.05 10.54
C ARG A 345 -7.21 14.42 10.29
N THR A 346 -7.64 15.06 9.22
CA THR A 346 -7.25 16.43 8.88
C THR A 346 -8.52 17.23 8.62
N PRO A 347 -8.60 18.49 9.05
CA PRO A 347 -9.71 19.37 8.65
C PRO A 347 -9.88 19.37 7.14
N LEU A 348 -11.09 19.05 6.67
CA LEU A 348 -11.36 18.77 5.26
C LEU A 348 -10.94 19.92 4.35
N MET A 349 -11.30 21.15 4.74
CA MET A 349 -11.00 22.33 3.93
C MET A 349 -9.53 22.73 3.98
N GLU A 350 -8.84 22.52 5.11
CA GLU A 350 -7.38 22.70 5.17
C GLU A 350 -6.68 21.77 4.15
N ALA A 351 -7.07 20.50 4.12
CA ALA A 351 -6.52 19.52 3.18
C ALA A 351 -6.78 19.89 1.71
N VAL A 352 -8.01 20.34 1.40
CA VAL A 352 -8.39 20.81 0.05
C VAL A 352 -7.58 22.05 -0.37
N GLU A 353 -7.45 23.04 0.52
CA GLU A 353 -6.74 24.29 0.24
C GLU A 353 -5.25 24.04 0.00
N ARG A 354 -4.61 23.25 0.87
CA ARG A 354 -3.20 22.86 0.71
C ARG A 354 -2.95 22.09 -0.58
N THR A 355 -3.90 21.24 -0.98
CA THR A 355 -3.83 20.50 -2.26
C THR A 355 -3.87 21.45 -3.47
N ARG A 356 -4.74 22.46 -3.42
CA ARG A 356 -4.89 23.46 -4.50
C ARG A 356 -3.72 24.43 -4.61
N GLU A 357 -2.90 24.54 -3.58
CA GLU A 357 -1.71 25.38 -3.61
C GLU A 357 -0.58 24.76 -4.44
N ILE A 358 -0.51 23.42 -4.56
CA ILE A 358 0.58 22.75 -5.30
C ILE A 358 0.65 23.19 -6.77
N PRO A 359 -0.45 23.20 -7.56
CA PRO A 359 -0.42 23.74 -8.92
C PRO A 359 0.07 25.19 -8.98
N ARG A 360 -0.29 26.03 -7.99
CA ARG A 360 0.17 27.43 -7.94
C ARG A 360 1.68 27.53 -7.73
N LEU A 361 2.24 26.73 -6.83
CA LEU A 361 3.69 26.68 -6.60
C LEU A 361 4.43 26.32 -7.89
N ILE A 362 3.92 25.34 -8.64
CA ILE A 362 4.53 24.95 -9.91
C ILE A 362 4.36 26.06 -10.97
N ASP A 363 3.20 26.74 -11.02
CA ASP A 363 2.95 27.85 -11.96
C ASP A 363 3.84 29.08 -11.68
N THR A 364 4.19 29.32 -10.41
CA THR A 364 5.09 30.42 -10.00
C THR A 364 6.57 30.05 -10.06
N GLY A 365 6.90 28.79 -10.38
CA GLY A 365 8.26 28.29 -10.48
C GLY A 365 8.89 27.86 -9.13
N ASP A 366 8.10 27.77 -8.07
CA ASP A 366 8.53 27.22 -6.77
C ASP A 366 8.41 25.69 -6.74
N TYR A 367 9.31 25.03 -7.45
CA TYR A 367 9.33 23.56 -7.56
C TYR A 367 9.78 22.88 -6.27
N GLU A 368 10.66 23.52 -5.48
CA GLU A 368 11.07 22.99 -4.18
C GLU A 368 9.87 22.97 -3.21
N GLY A 369 9.09 24.05 -3.15
CA GLY A 369 7.84 24.11 -2.40
C GLY A 369 6.82 23.06 -2.88
N ALA A 370 6.67 22.88 -4.20
CA ALA A 370 5.77 21.88 -4.77
C ALA A 370 6.17 20.44 -4.38
N MET A 371 7.46 20.09 -4.47
CA MET A 371 7.97 18.79 -4.04
C MET A 371 7.80 18.57 -2.53
N ALA A 372 8.10 19.60 -1.71
CA ALA A 372 7.94 19.53 -0.27
C ALA A 372 6.47 19.33 0.14
N ALA A 373 5.53 19.96 -0.57
CA ALA A 373 4.10 19.81 -0.34
C ALA A 373 3.55 18.41 -0.67
N ARG A 374 4.21 17.65 -1.54
CA ARG A 374 3.94 16.22 -1.79
C ARG A 374 4.47 15.30 -0.68
N GLY A 375 5.32 15.81 0.20
CA GLY A 375 5.89 15.08 1.33
C GLY A 375 7.34 14.63 1.13
N SER A 376 7.98 14.31 2.26
CA SER A 376 9.40 13.92 2.30
C SER A 376 9.68 12.63 1.53
N SER A 377 8.77 11.65 1.59
CA SER A 377 8.89 10.39 0.85
C SER A 377 8.94 10.62 -0.66
N PHE A 378 8.08 11.51 -1.20
CA PHE A 378 8.10 11.85 -2.62
C PHE A 378 9.42 12.49 -3.04
N THR A 379 9.89 13.48 -2.27
CA THR A 379 11.17 14.17 -2.52
C THR A 379 12.36 13.21 -2.44
N GLU A 380 12.35 12.31 -1.45
CA GLU A 380 13.35 11.25 -1.29
C GLU A 380 13.37 10.34 -2.53
N MET A 381 12.22 9.91 -3.02
CA MET A 381 12.15 9.02 -4.17
C MET A 381 12.58 9.68 -5.48
N VAL A 382 12.38 11.00 -5.66
CA VAL A 382 12.98 11.74 -6.78
C VAL A 382 14.50 11.65 -6.75
N ARG A 383 15.11 11.90 -5.58
CA ARG A 383 16.57 11.80 -5.39
C ARG A 383 17.07 10.37 -5.64
N VAL A 384 16.37 9.37 -5.11
CA VAL A 384 16.73 7.96 -5.30
C VAL A 384 16.65 7.57 -6.78
N PHE A 385 15.57 7.95 -7.47
CA PHE A 385 15.41 7.70 -8.90
C PHE A 385 16.56 8.30 -9.73
N GLN A 386 16.92 9.56 -9.47
CA GLN A 386 18.05 10.21 -10.15
C GLN A 386 19.37 9.46 -9.95
N GLY A 387 19.61 8.93 -8.75
CA GLY A 387 20.80 8.14 -8.43
C GLY A 387 20.84 6.77 -9.12
N ILE A 388 19.71 6.08 -9.27
CA ILE A 388 19.68 4.74 -9.88
C ILE A 388 19.52 4.75 -11.41
N ALA A 389 18.91 5.79 -11.97
CA ALA A 389 18.63 5.89 -13.41
C ALA A 389 19.88 6.29 -14.23
N GLN A 390 20.82 7.01 -13.62
CA GLN A 390 22.02 7.48 -14.27
C GLN A 390 23.15 6.45 -14.18
N VAL A 391 23.83 6.21 -15.31
CA VAL A 391 25.13 5.50 -15.29
C VAL A 391 26.13 6.41 -14.57
N ALA A 392 26.78 5.87 -13.54
CA ALA A 392 27.69 6.63 -12.68
C ALA A 392 28.69 7.45 -13.51
N PRO A 393 28.88 8.76 -13.22
CA PRO A 393 29.89 9.56 -13.89
C PRO A 393 31.28 8.98 -13.64
N THR A 394 32.14 8.98 -14.65
CA THR A 394 33.55 8.55 -14.53
C THR A 394 34.39 9.43 -13.60
N ASP A 395 33.87 10.61 -13.24
CA ASP A 395 34.59 11.66 -12.53
C ASP A 395 34.31 11.65 -11.01
N VAL A 396 33.51 10.70 -10.51
CA VAL A 396 33.31 10.51 -9.07
C VAL A 396 34.57 9.85 -8.50
N PRO A 397 35.21 10.41 -7.44
CA PRO A 397 36.35 9.77 -6.80
C PRO A 397 35.99 8.33 -6.37
N PRO A 398 36.91 7.35 -6.54
CA PRO A 398 36.64 5.99 -6.11
C PRO A 398 36.35 5.97 -4.62
N GLY A 399 35.14 5.56 -4.27
CA GLY A 399 34.69 5.29 -2.92
C GLY A 399 35.06 3.88 -2.46
N SER A 400 34.65 3.54 -1.24
CA SER A 400 34.94 2.23 -0.64
C SER A 400 34.25 1.05 -1.32
N ARG A 401 34.74 -0.15 -1.01
CA ARG A 401 34.22 -1.44 -1.49
C ARG A 401 33.10 -1.96 -0.58
N ILE A 402 31.87 -1.97 -1.07
CA ILE A 402 30.68 -2.42 -0.34
C ILE A 402 30.23 -3.78 -0.89
N ALA A 403 30.19 -4.80 -0.05
CA ALA A 403 29.67 -6.12 -0.42
C ALA A 403 28.19 -6.26 -0.08
N ILE A 404 27.47 -6.99 -0.94
CA ILE A 404 26.04 -7.29 -0.80
C ILE A 404 25.86 -8.81 -0.86
N LEU A 405 25.08 -9.36 0.08
CA LEU A 405 24.70 -10.77 0.05
C LEU A 405 23.26 -10.98 0.50
N HIS A 406 22.63 -12.04 0.01
CA HIS A 406 21.35 -12.52 0.53
C HIS A 406 21.55 -13.52 1.65
N ALA A 407 20.68 -13.53 2.66
CA ALA A 407 20.63 -14.56 3.68
C ALA A 407 19.19 -14.85 4.16
N GLY A 408 18.84 -16.12 4.34
CA GLY A 408 17.52 -16.56 4.78
C GLY A 408 16.66 -17.17 3.67
N GLY A 409 15.34 -17.16 3.88
CA GLY A 409 14.37 -17.68 2.93
C GLY A 409 14.15 -16.70 1.77
N LEU A 410 13.66 -17.22 0.64
CA LEU A 410 13.33 -16.42 -0.52
C LEU A 410 12.18 -15.45 -0.22
N ALA A 411 12.30 -14.22 -0.71
CA ALA A 411 11.26 -13.21 -0.68
C ALA A 411 11.30 -12.37 -1.97
N PRO A 412 10.13 -12.03 -2.55
CA PRO A 412 10.05 -11.08 -3.67
C PRO A 412 10.71 -9.75 -3.31
N GLY A 413 11.46 -9.16 -4.25
CA GLY A 413 12.14 -7.88 -4.06
C GLY A 413 13.61 -7.99 -3.62
N MET A 414 14.13 -9.20 -3.35
CA MET A 414 15.56 -9.44 -3.11
C MET A 414 16.46 -8.92 -4.25
N ASN A 415 16.09 -9.22 -5.49
CA ASN A 415 16.79 -8.74 -6.68
C ASN A 415 16.66 -7.23 -6.85
N THR A 416 15.46 -6.69 -6.59
CA THR A 416 15.20 -5.25 -6.61
C THR A 416 16.09 -4.48 -5.64
N ALA A 417 16.22 -4.98 -4.41
CA ALA A 417 17.07 -4.40 -3.37
C ALA A 417 18.55 -4.40 -3.79
N VAL A 418 19.04 -5.51 -4.38
CA VAL A 418 20.41 -5.57 -4.91
C VAL A 418 20.60 -4.58 -6.04
N ARG A 419 19.70 -4.53 -7.03
CA ARG A 419 19.77 -3.59 -8.15
C ARG A 419 19.84 -2.14 -7.66
N ALA A 420 18.96 -1.77 -6.73
CA ALA A 420 18.93 -0.43 -6.17
C ALA A 420 20.21 -0.10 -5.40
N ALA A 421 20.69 -1.02 -4.54
CA ALA A 421 21.93 -0.83 -3.80
C ALA A 421 23.14 -0.68 -4.72
N VAL A 422 23.25 -1.52 -5.77
CA VAL A 422 24.35 -1.47 -6.74
C VAL A 422 24.33 -0.16 -7.51
N ARG A 423 23.22 0.19 -8.16
CA ARG A 423 23.15 1.41 -8.98
C ARG A 423 23.33 2.67 -8.15
N PHE A 424 22.70 2.73 -6.98
CA PHE A 424 22.84 3.87 -6.10
C PHE A 424 24.25 3.97 -5.51
N GLY A 425 24.86 2.85 -5.09
CA GLY A 425 26.24 2.82 -4.60
C GLY A 425 27.25 3.28 -5.65
N LEU A 426 27.12 2.82 -6.90
CA LEU A 426 27.92 3.28 -8.03
C LEU A 426 27.75 4.79 -8.25
N SER A 427 26.53 5.32 -8.14
CA SER A 427 26.28 6.77 -8.25
C SER A 427 26.99 7.61 -7.16
N ARG A 428 27.37 6.98 -6.04
CA ARG A 428 28.16 7.57 -4.95
C ARG A 428 29.66 7.26 -5.06
N GLY A 429 30.10 6.62 -6.14
CA GLY A 429 31.49 6.28 -6.41
C GLY A 429 31.98 4.98 -5.77
N HIS A 430 31.13 4.26 -5.04
CA HIS A 430 31.52 3.01 -4.39
C HIS A 430 31.76 1.90 -5.40
N THR A 431 32.67 0.99 -5.07
CA THR A 431 32.77 -0.30 -5.77
C THR A 431 31.81 -1.28 -5.13
N MET A 432 30.90 -1.85 -5.92
CA MET A 432 29.85 -2.73 -5.42
C MET A 432 30.21 -4.20 -5.69
N LEU A 433 30.17 -5.03 -4.66
CA LEU A 433 30.52 -6.45 -4.74
C LEU A 433 29.29 -7.32 -4.46
N GLY A 434 29.03 -8.31 -5.30
CA GLY A 434 28.02 -9.35 -5.09
C GLY A 434 28.66 -10.63 -4.56
N VAL A 435 28.09 -11.18 -3.48
CA VAL A 435 28.47 -12.47 -2.93
C VAL A 435 27.46 -13.53 -3.35
N GLN A 436 27.91 -14.53 -4.09
CA GLN A 436 27.09 -15.61 -4.61
C GLN A 436 26.99 -16.78 -3.63
N GLY A 437 25.80 -17.10 -3.12
CA GLY A 437 25.57 -18.22 -2.20
C GLY A 437 25.68 -17.86 -0.71
N SER A 438 25.30 -16.64 -0.33
CA SER A 438 25.27 -16.16 1.06
C SER A 438 26.65 -16.22 1.75
N PHE A 439 26.68 -16.36 3.09
CA PHE A 439 27.92 -16.44 3.86
C PHE A 439 28.83 -17.60 3.47
N GLN A 440 28.27 -18.73 3.02
CA GLN A 440 29.09 -19.84 2.52
C GLN A 440 29.81 -19.45 1.23
N GLY A 441 29.10 -18.78 0.32
CA GLY A 441 29.68 -18.15 -0.86
C GLY A 441 30.82 -17.19 -0.55
N LEU A 442 30.69 -16.37 0.50
CA LEU A 442 31.76 -15.49 0.97
C LEU A 442 32.99 -16.28 1.42
N ILE A 443 32.80 -17.33 2.22
CA ILE A 443 33.88 -18.23 2.67
C ILE A 443 34.59 -18.89 1.50
N ASP A 444 33.82 -19.33 0.50
CA ASP A 444 34.33 -20.03 -0.68
C ASP A 444 34.98 -19.07 -1.70
N GLY A 445 34.87 -17.76 -1.49
CA GLY A 445 35.45 -16.73 -2.36
C GLY A 445 34.61 -16.44 -3.62
N HIS A 446 33.32 -16.74 -3.61
CA HIS A 446 32.39 -16.42 -4.68
C HIS A 446 31.95 -14.94 -4.63
N VAL A 447 32.93 -14.04 -4.73
CA VAL A 447 32.74 -12.59 -4.68
C VAL A 447 33.11 -12.00 -6.04
N SER A 448 32.23 -11.18 -6.60
CA SER A 448 32.43 -10.53 -7.90
C SER A 448 32.03 -9.06 -7.83
N GLU A 449 32.68 -8.22 -8.63
CA GLU A 449 32.26 -6.83 -8.79
C GLU A 449 30.99 -6.76 -9.64
N LEU A 450 30.03 -5.95 -9.22
CA LEU A 450 28.77 -5.71 -9.92
C LEU A 450 28.79 -4.33 -10.58
N THR A 451 28.68 -4.32 -11.90
CA THR A 451 28.55 -3.11 -12.70
C THR A 451 27.08 -2.69 -12.83
N TRP A 452 26.86 -1.50 -13.39
CA TRP A 452 25.51 -0.97 -13.62
C TRP A 452 24.66 -1.90 -14.52
N GLY A 453 25.31 -2.54 -15.50
CA GLY A 453 24.66 -3.44 -16.47
C GLY A 453 24.40 -4.86 -15.93
N ASP A 454 25.18 -5.33 -14.96
CA ASP A 454 25.02 -6.70 -14.40
C ASP A 454 23.69 -6.89 -13.66
N VAL A 455 23.12 -5.81 -13.14
CA VAL A 455 21.83 -5.78 -12.44
C VAL A 455 20.67 -5.25 -13.31
N GLU A 456 20.87 -5.17 -14.63
CA GLU A 456 19.81 -4.77 -15.56
C GLU A 456 18.67 -5.80 -15.57
N GLY A 457 17.42 -5.33 -15.62
CA GLY A 457 16.23 -6.20 -15.58
C GLY A 457 15.87 -6.79 -14.21
N TRP A 458 16.72 -6.67 -13.18
CA TRP A 458 16.48 -7.30 -11.86
C TRP A 458 15.32 -6.68 -11.07
N VAL A 459 14.85 -5.48 -11.46
CA VAL A 459 13.79 -4.74 -10.73
C VAL A 459 12.46 -5.49 -10.65
N GLY A 460 12.10 -6.20 -11.73
CA GLY A 460 10.82 -6.88 -11.86
C GLY A 460 10.89 -8.38 -11.66
N VAL A 461 12.08 -8.93 -11.41
CA VAL A 461 12.33 -10.37 -11.39
C VAL A 461 12.29 -10.88 -9.95
N GLY A 462 11.39 -11.83 -9.68
CA GLY A 462 11.38 -12.58 -8.42
C GLY A 462 12.62 -13.43 -8.22
N GLY A 463 12.74 -14.07 -7.06
CA GLY A 463 13.90 -14.92 -6.75
C GLY A 463 15.09 -14.17 -6.15
N ALA A 464 16.27 -14.78 -6.24
CA ALA A 464 17.50 -14.33 -5.61
C ALA A 464 18.71 -14.66 -6.51
N GLU A 465 19.09 -13.74 -7.40
CA GLU A 465 20.16 -13.91 -8.40
C GLU A 465 21.57 -14.01 -7.79
N LEU A 466 21.75 -13.54 -6.54
CA LEU A 466 22.96 -13.80 -5.75
C LEU A 466 22.90 -15.14 -4.99
N GLY A 467 21.79 -15.88 -5.08
CA GLY A 467 21.51 -17.06 -4.28
C GLY A 467 21.29 -16.74 -2.79
N THR A 468 20.37 -17.46 -2.15
CA THR A 468 20.09 -17.30 -0.72
C THR A 468 20.08 -18.62 0.02
N SER A 469 20.59 -18.63 1.25
CA SER A 469 20.63 -19.77 2.15
C SER A 469 20.22 -19.39 3.57
N ARG A 470 19.54 -20.30 4.26
CA ARG A 470 19.19 -20.16 5.69
C ARG A 470 20.34 -20.52 6.64
N ALA A 471 21.48 -20.98 6.12
CA ALA A 471 22.63 -21.38 6.92
C ALA A 471 23.24 -20.17 7.65
N VAL A 472 23.40 -20.30 8.96
CA VAL A 472 24.06 -19.32 9.82
C VAL A 472 25.50 -19.80 10.05
N PRO A 473 26.53 -18.97 9.83
CA PRO A 473 27.92 -19.36 10.06
C PRO A 473 28.14 -19.81 11.51
N SER A 474 28.84 -20.93 11.70
CA SER A 474 29.24 -21.39 13.02
C SER A 474 30.46 -20.62 13.55
N VAL A 475 30.76 -20.76 14.85
CA VAL A 475 31.92 -20.11 15.47
C VAL A 475 33.23 -20.53 14.80
N GLU A 476 33.33 -21.79 14.38
CA GLU A 476 34.49 -22.33 13.66
C GLU A 476 34.67 -21.68 12.27
N GLN A 477 33.59 -21.17 11.68
CA GLN A 477 33.60 -20.52 10.36
C GLN A 477 33.92 -19.03 10.42
N TYR A 478 33.80 -18.36 11.58
CA TYR A 478 34.02 -16.90 11.69
C TYR A 478 35.42 -16.45 11.27
N TYR A 479 36.45 -17.27 11.53
CA TYR A 479 37.79 -16.98 11.03
C TYR A 479 37.80 -16.93 9.49
N ALA A 480 37.16 -17.89 8.82
CA ALA A 480 37.08 -17.92 7.37
C ALA A 480 36.27 -16.73 6.81
N VAL A 481 35.16 -16.36 7.45
CA VAL A 481 34.38 -15.17 7.08
C VAL A 481 35.24 -13.91 7.22
N SER A 482 35.93 -13.73 8.35
CA SER A 482 36.84 -12.61 8.58
C SER A 482 37.93 -12.53 7.51
N ARG A 483 38.57 -13.66 7.21
CA ARG A 483 39.61 -13.73 6.17
C ARG A 483 39.06 -13.42 4.79
N ALA A 484 37.85 -13.87 4.46
CA ALA A 484 37.22 -13.58 3.19
C ALA A 484 36.94 -12.08 3.02
N LEU A 485 36.46 -11.41 4.08
CA LEU A 485 36.26 -9.95 4.09
C LEU A 485 37.57 -9.20 3.82
N GLU A 486 38.65 -9.56 4.51
CA GLU A 486 39.98 -8.96 4.32
C GLU A 486 40.55 -9.23 2.92
N ASN A 487 40.49 -10.48 2.45
CA ASN A 487 41.09 -10.90 1.18
C ASN A 487 40.44 -10.19 -0.03
N HIS A 488 39.16 -9.84 0.05
CA HIS A 488 38.44 -9.11 -1.01
C HIS A 488 38.44 -7.58 -0.80
N GLY A 489 39.09 -7.12 0.27
CA GLY A 489 39.12 -5.70 0.65
C GLY A 489 37.74 -5.13 0.91
N ILE A 490 36.84 -5.91 1.51
CA ILE A 490 35.47 -5.47 1.81
C ILE A 490 35.52 -4.48 2.98
N GLU A 491 35.06 -3.26 2.76
CA GLU A 491 35.07 -2.18 3.76
C GLU A 491 33.70 -1.98 4.42
N ALA A 492 32.63 -2.54 3.85
CA ALA A 492 31.28 -2.48 4.38
C ALA A 492 30.44 -3.65 3.86
N LEU A 493 29.45 -4.10 4.65
CA LEU A 493 28.58 -5.23 4.28
C LEU A 493 27.10 -4.86 4.39
N LEU A 494 26.36 -5.08 3.31
CA LEU A 494 24.90 -5.03 3.25
C LEU A 494 24.35 -6.47 3.23
N VAL A 495 23.61 -6.84 4.27
CA VAL A 495 22.98 -8.16 4.39
C VAL A 495 21.48 -8.03 4.14
N ILE A 496 21.00 -8.54 3.02
CA ILE A 496 19.59 -8.48 2.62
C ILE A 496 18.93 -9.81 3.00
N GLY A 497 17.93 -9.80 3.88
CA GLY A 497 17.35 -11.06 4.30
C GLY A 497 16.40 -11.07 5.47
N GLY A 498 15.96 -12.29 5.79
CA GLY A 498 15.01 -12.59 6.85
C GLY A 498 15.68 -12.84 8.21
N HIS A 499 15.00 -13.56 9.10
CA HIS A 499 15.49 -13.81 10.46
C HIS A 499 16.89 -14.44 10.50
N SER A 500 17.20 -15.39 9.59
CA SER A 500 18.53 -16.00 9.52
C SER A 500 19.65 -15.00 9.21
N ALA A 501 19.37 -13.95 8.43
CA ALA A 501 20.32 -12.87 8.16
C ALA A 501 20.62 -12.07 9.44
N TYR A 502 19.57 -11.71 10.17
CA TYR A 502 19.66 -10.98 11.43
C TYR A 502 20.37 -11.81 12.49
N GLU A 503 20.00 -13.08 12.64
CA GLU A 503 20.63 -14.04 13.56
C GLU A 503 22.12 -14.23 13.26
N ALA A 504 22.49 -14.45 11.99
CA ALA A 504 23.89 -14.58 11.58
C ALA A 504 24.70 -13.33 11.91
N THR A 505 24.18 -12.16 11.54
CA THR A 505 24.86 -10.89 11.74
C THR A 505 24.96 -10.55 13.23
N TYR A 506 23.92 -10.83 14.02
CA TYR A 506 23.94 -10.62 15.47
C TYR A 506 24.96 -11.51 16.17
N ARG A 507 25.04 -12.80 15.80
CA ARG A 507 26.04 -13.71 16.38
C ARG A 507 27.47 -13.36 15.99
N MET A 508 27.68 -12.88 14.76
CA MET A 508 28.98 -12.34 14.33
C MET A 508 29.36 -11.07 15.12
N LEU A 509 28.40 -10.19 15.39
CA LEU A 509 28.61 -8.98 16.20
C LEU A 509 29.11 -9.32 17.62
N GLN A 510 28.58 -10.39 18.24
CA GLN A 510 29.00 -10.81 19.58
C GLN A 510 30.48 -11.22 19.64
N GLU A 511 31.05 -11.64 18.52
CA GLU A 511 32.44 -12.10 18.40
C GLU A 511 33.34 -11.10 17.68
N ARG A 512 32.81 -9.90 17.37
CA ARG A 512 33.46 -8.86 16.56
C ARG A 512 34.89 -8.53 16.99
N ASP A 513 35.16 -8.43 18.28
CA ASP A 513 36.48 -8.03 18.79
C ASP A 513 37.56 -9.12 18.60
N ARG A 514 37.16 -10.37 18.31
CA ARG A 514 38.09 -11.47 18.08
C ARG A 514 38.58 -11.56 16.63
N TYR A 515 37.90 -10.90 15.69
CA TYR A 515 38.13 -11.07 14.26
C TYR A 515 38.34 -9.71 13.58
N PRO A 516 39.57 -9.42 13.07
CA PRO A 516 39.88 -8.12 12.45
C PRO A 516 38.96 -7.77 11.27
N GLY A 517 38.55 -8.76 10.46
CA GLY A 517 37.65 -8.56 9.32
C GLY A 517 36.24 -8.14 9.71
N PHE A 518 35.83 -8.27 10.99
CA PHE A 518 34.53 -7.79 11.48
C PHE A 518 34.56 -6.30 11.86
N GLN A 519 35.71 -5.62 11.76
CA GLN A 519 35.86 -4.18 12.03
C GLN A 519 35.45 -3.32 10.83
N ILE A 520 34.29 -3.63 10.25
CA ILE A 520 33.62 -2.92 9.15
C ILE A 520 32.18 -2.57 9.58
N PRO A 521 31.54 -1.50 9.06
CA PRO A 521 30.13 -1.30 9.24
C PRO A 521 29.32 -2.39 8.53
N VAL A 522 28.25 -2.85 9.18
CA VAL A 522 27.33 -3.85 8.64
C VAL A 522 25.89 -3.39 8.84
N ILE A 523 25.07 -3.50 7.82
CA ILE A 523 23.64 -3.21 7.93
C ILE A 523 22.78 -4.35 7.39
N CYS A 524 21.77 -4.74 8.17
CA CYS A 524 20.73 -5.66 7.72
C CYS A 524 19.56 -4.90 7.09
N LEU A 525 19.12 -5.36 5.92
CA LEU A 525 17.96 -4.85 5.22
C LEU A 525 16.82 -5.90 5.29
N PRO A 526 15.67 -5.55 5.91
CA PRO A 526 14.64 -6.52 6.25
C PRO A 526 13.88 -7.05 5.03
N THR A 527 14.06 -8.34 4.73
CA THR A 527 13.46 -8.98 3.54
C THR A 527 12.92 -10.37 3.89
N THR A 528 11.60 -10.49 3.98
CA THR A 528 10.87 -11.72 4.29
C THR A 528 9.41 -11.54 3.95
N ILE A 529 8.70 -12.61 3.58
CA ILE A 529 7.25 -12.54 3.42
C ILE A 529 6.54 -12.46 4.79
N ASP A 530 7.16 -13.04 5.83
CA ASP A 530 6.53 -13.26 7.14
C ASP A 530 6.27 -11.96 7.93
N ASN A 531 6.88 -10.83 7.54
CA ASN A 531 6.88 -9.57 8.29
C ASN A 531 7.28 -9.70 9.76
N ASN A 532 8.23 -10.61 10.04
CA ASN A 532 8.57 -11.04 11.39
C ASN A 532 9.88 -10.44 11.93
N LEU A 533 10.36 -9.34 11.33
CA LEU A 533 11.62 -8.69 11.69
C LEU A 533 11.36 -7.45 12.57
N PRO A 534 12.28 -7.13 13.51
CA PRO A 534 12.11 -5.99 14.39
C PRO A 534 12.25 -4.66 13.66
N GLY A 535 11.57 -3.64 14.18
CA GLY A 535 11.71 -2.25 13.73
C GLY A 535 11.13 -1.96 12.35
N SER A 536 10.51 -2.92 11.67
CA SER A 536 9.92 -2.73 10.36
C SER A 536 8.43 -3.01 10.41
N GLU A 537 7.59 -1.99 10.19
CA GLU A 537 6.14 -2.19 10.07
C GLU A 537 5.78 -3.06 8.85
N MET A 538 6.61 -3.00 7.81
CA MET A 538 6.50 -3.86 6.63
C MET A 538 7.86 -4.21 6.05
N THR A 539 8.16 -5.50 5.92
CA THR A 539 9.38 -6.02 5.28
C THR A 539 9.20 -6.19 3.78
N ILE A 540 10.31 -6.21 3.03
CA ILE A 540 10.27 -6.46 1.58
C ILE A 540 9.80 -7.90 1.31
N GLY A 541 8.82 -8.03 0.41
CA GLY A 541 8.20 -9.27 -0.03
C GLY A 541 6.84 -9.53 0.61
N THR A 542 6.50 -8.79 1.67
CA THR A 542 5.25 -8.96 2.41
C THR A 542 4.03 -8.53 1.61
N ASP A 543 4.10 -7.40 0.88
CA ASP A 543 2.96 -6.95 0.08
C ASP A 543 2.69 -7.89 -1.11
N THR A 544 3.75 -8.38 -1.76
CA THR A 544 3.63 -9.41 -2.79
C THR A 544 2.95 -10.66 -2.27
N ALA A 545 3.37 -11.16 -1.10
CA ALA A 545 2.77 -12.34 -0.47
C ALA A 545 1.29 -12.12 -0.13
N LEU A 546 0.96 -10.93 0.39
CA LEU A 546 -0.41 -10.54 0.68
C LEU A 546 -1.28 -10.50 -0.60
N GLY A 547 -0.73 -9.95 -1.70
CA GLY A 547 -1.38 -9.96 -3.02
C GLY A 547 -1.72 -11.37 -3.51
N GLU A 548 -0.80 -12.32 -3.34
CA GLU A 548 -1.04 -13.73 -3.70
C GLU A 548 -2.12 -14.39 -2.83
N ILE A 549 -2.12 -14.13 -1.52
CA ILE A 549 -3.18 -14.61 -0.61
C ILE A 549 -4.55 -14.08 -1.07
N VAL A 550 -4.65 -12.78 -1.32
CA VAL A 550 -5.89 -12.12 -1.77
C VAL A 550 -6.36 -12.68 -3.10
N SER A 551 -5.47 -12.81 -4.09
CA SER A 551 -5.76 -13.36 -5.41
C SER A 551 -6.24 -14.82 -5.34
N ALA A 552 -5.59 -15.65 -4.52
CA ALA A 552 -5.98 -17.03 -4.33
C ALA A 552 -7.37 -17.13 -3.69
N VAL A 553 -7.61 -16.38 -2.62
CA VAL A 553 -8.90 -16.37 -1.91
C VAL A 553 -10.04 -15.84 -2.79
N ASP A 554 -9.81 -14.83 -3.61
CA ASP A 554 -10.83 -14.34 -4.55
C ASP A 554 -11.29 -15.44 -5.52
N ARG A 555 -10.35 -16.25 -6.05
CA ARG A 555 -10.67 -17.40 -6.90
C ARG A 555 -11.46 -18.48 -6.13
N LEU A 556 -11.14 -18.69 -4.84
CA LEU A 556 -11.92 -19.58 -3.97
C LEU A 556 -13.34 -19.04 -3.74
N LYS A 557 -13.48 -17.74 -3.46
CA LYS A 557 -14.78 -17.08 -3.28
C LYS A 557 -15.66 -17.25 -4.51
N GLN A 558 -15.10 -17.05 -5.71
CA GLN A 558 -15.83 -17.26 -6.96
C GLN A 558 -16.32 -18.71 -7.11
N SER A 559 -15.49 -19.70 -6.78
CA SER A 559 -15.88 -21.12 -6.76
C SER A 559 -16.96 -21.39 -5.71
N ALA A 560 -16.85 -20.79 -4.53
CA ALA A 560 -17.76 -20.99 -3.44
C ALA A 560 -19.14 -20.38 -3.69
N MET A 561 -19.23 -19.23 -4.38
CA MET A 561 -20.49 -18.59 -4.75
C MET A 561 -21.43 -19.49 -5.57
N ALA A 562 -20.91 -20.56 -6.20
CA ALA A 562 -21.72 -21.56 -6.88
C ALA A 562 -22.39 -22.60 -5.94
N SER A 563 -22.00 -22.66 -4.66
CA SER A 563 -22.43 -23.67 -3.68
C SER A 563 -22.60 -23.07 -2.27
N ARG A 564 -23.01 -23.84 -1.27
CA ARG A 564 -22.92 -23.44 0.14
C ARG A 564 -21.66 -24.05 0.74
N ARG A 565 -20.65 -23.23 1.03
CA ARG A 565 -19.32 -23.75 1.39
C ARG A 565 -18.55 -22.88 2.38
N CYS A 566 -17.88 -23.55 3.31
CA CYS A 566 -16.85 -23.01 4.18
C CYS A 566 -15.45 -23.39 3.67
N PHE A 567 -14.51 -22.45 3.67
CA PHE A 567 -13.10 -22.71 3.44
C PHE A 567 -12.28 -22.40 4.69
N VAL A 568 -11.36 -23.29 5.04
CA VAL A 568 -10.29 -23.03 6.00
C VAL A 568 -8.99 -22.88 5.21
N VAL A 569 -8.48 -21.65 5.11
CA VAL A 569 -7.30 -21.29 4.32
C VAL A 569 -6.09 -21.17 5.23
N GLU A 570 -5.07 -21.98 5.00
CA GLU A 570 -3.79 -21.92 5.71
C GLU A 570 -2.83 -20.95 5.01
N VAL A 571 -2.32 -20.00 5.79
CA VAL A 571 -1.44 -18.89 5.37
C VAL A 571 -0.10 -19.00 6.09
N MET A 572 0.99 -18.69 5.38
CA MET A 572 2.35 -18.70 5.91
C MET A 572 2.57 -17.56 6.93
N GLY A 573 3.78 -17.45 7.47
CA GLY A 573 4.16 -16.46 8.49
C GLY A 573 4.76 -17.08 9.74
N ARG A 574 4.86 -18.41 9.81
CA ARG A 574 5.27 -19.15 11.01
C ARG A 574 4.45 -18.68 12.21
N TYR A 575 5.09 -18.26 13.29
CA TYR A 575 4.43 -17.74 14.49
C TYR A 575 4.04 -16.26 14.40
N CYS A 576 4.30 -15.60 13.27
CA CYS A 576 3.88 -14.24 13.00
C CYS A 576 2.59 -14.25 12.16
N GLY A 577 1.51 -13.79 12.77
CA GLY A 577 0.17 -13.77 12.21
C GLY A 577 -0.11 -12.67 11.21
N TYR A 578 0.86 -11.81 10.87
CA TYR A 578 0.67 -10.63 10.01
C TYR A 578 -0.03 -10.96 8.69
N LEU A 579 0.52 -11.91 7.92
CA LEU A 579 -0.06 -12.29 6.62
C LEU A 579 -1.48 -12.83 6.74
N ALA A 580 -1.74 -13.64 7.77
CA ALA A 580 -3.06 -14.20 8.02
C ALA A 580 -4.08 -13.12 8.39
N PHE A 581 -3.70 -12.20 9.28
CA PHE A 581 -4.55 -11.11 9.74
C PHE A 581 -4.83 -10.08 8.64
N MET A 582 -3.79 -9.57 7.99
CA MET A 582 -3.95 -8.60 6.90
C MET A 582 -4.63 -9.22 5.68
N GLY A 583 -4.37 -10.50 5.42
CA GLY A 583 -5.07 -11.28 4.40
C GLY A 583 -6.56 -11.39 4.69
N ALA A 584 -6.92 -11.72 5.94
CA ALA A 584 -8.30 -11.80 6.41
C ALA A 584 -9.04 -10.47 6.26
N MET A 585 -8.41 -9.36 6.66
CA MET A 585 -8.95 -8.01 6.47
C MET A 585 -9.19 -7.68 4.99
N SER A 586 -8.22 -7.98 4.13
CA SER A 586 -8.26 -7.65 2.69
C SER A 586 -9.35 -8.43 1.95
N VAL A 587 -9.65 -9.66 2.37
CA VAL A 587 -10.67 -10.49 1.73
C VAL A 587 -12.00 -10.44 2.47
N GLY A 588 -12.06 -9.87 3.66
CA GLY A 588 -13.23 -9.91 4.54
C GLY A 588 -13.56 -11.34 4.96
N ALA A 589 -12.60 -12.01 5.60
CA ALA A 589 -12.82 -13.30 6.24
C ALA A 589 -13.66 -13.13 7.52
N GLU A 590 -14.48 -14.12 7.83
CA GLU A 590 -15.32 -14.14 9.02
C GLU A 590 -14.51 -14.49 10.28
N ARG A 591 -13.46 -15.30 10.12
CA ARG A 591 -12.58 -15.71 11.23
C ARG A 591 -11.11 -15.75 10.82
N VAL A 592 -10.24 -15.43 11.78
CA VAL A 592 -8.80 -15.61 11.66
C VAL A 592 -8.23 -16.26 12.93
N TYR A 593 -7.39 -17.27 12.75
CA TYR A 593 -6.70 -17.98 13.82
C TYR A 593 -5.21 -17.65 13.77
N LEU A 594 -4.70 -17.05 14.86
CA LEU A 594 -3.33 -16.54 14.98
C LEU A 594 -2.59 -17.21 16.13
N HIS A 595 -1.25 -17.24 16.07
CA HIS A 595 -0.45 -17.72 17.19
C HIS A 595 -0.42 -16.71 18.34
N GLU A 596 -0.47 -15.41 18.03
CA GLU A 596 -0.48 -14.28 18.96
C GLU A 596 -1.60 -14.37 20.00
N ASN A 597 -2.81 -14.74 19.57
CA ASN A 597 -3.99 -14.81 20.42
C ASN A 597 -4.23 -16.21 21.01
N GLY A 598 -3.52 -17.22 20.51
CA GLY A 598 -3.83 -18.62 20.76
C GLY A 598 -5.13 -19.07 20.07
N VAL A 599 -5.38 -20.38 20.16
CA VAL A 599 -6.65 -20.98 19.71
C VAL A 599 -7.18 -21.81 20.87
N HIS A 600 -8.37 -21.48 21.36
CA HIS A 600 -9.00 -22.14 22.51
C HIS A 600 -10.33 -22.78 22.14
N LEU A 601 -10.69 -23.87 22.84
CA LEU A 601 -11.92 -24.63 22.59
C LEU A 601 -13.19 -23.78 22.78
N ALA A 602 -13.18 -22.86 23.75
CA ALA A 602 -14.32 -21.97 24.01
C ALA A 602 -14.60 -21.04 22.81
N ASP A 603 -13.54 -20.48 22.21
CA ASP A 603 -13.66 -19.62 21.04
C ASP A 603 -14.15 -20.43 19.83
N LEU A 604 -13.57 -21.61 19.60
CA LEU A 604 -14.00 -22.52 18.53
C LEU A 604 -15.48 -22.93 18.66
N THR A 605 -15.96 -23.13 19.88
CA THR A 605 -17.38 -23.46 20.13
C THR A 605 -18.29 -22.30 19.71
N THR A 606 -17.88 -21.07 20.03
CA THR A 606 -18.59 -19.84 19.64
C THR A 606 -18.56 -19.66 18.13
N ASP A 607 -17.39 -19.83 17.51
CA ASP A 607 -17.19 -19.71 16.07
C ASP A 607 -18.05 -20.69 15.26
N VAL A 608 -18.12 -21.94 15.70
CA VAL A 608 -18.97 -22.97 15.09
C VAL A 608 -20.44 -22.56 15.17
N ALA A 609 -20.89 -22.14 16.36
CA ALA A 609 -22.28 -21.75 16.56
C ALA A 609 -22.67 -20.55 15.65
N GLU A 610 -21.82 -19.53 15.58
CA GLU A 610 -22.01 -18.37 14.69
C GLU A 610 -21.98 -18.76 13.21
N MET A 611 -21.04 -19.61 12.79
CA MET A 611 -20.96 -20.11 11.43
C MET A 611 -22.25 -20.83 11.04
N VAL A 612 -22.69 -21.81 11.83
CA VAL A 612 -23.91 -22.59 11.56
C VAL A 612 -25.14 -21.69 11.51
N ALA A 613 -25.29 -20.78 12.49
CA ALA A 613 -26.37 -19.81 12.49
C ALA A 613 -26.38 -18.93 11.24
N SER A 614 -25.21 -18.49 10.76
CA SER A 614 -25.10 -17.66 9.56
C SER A 614 -25.55 -18.40 8.30
N PHE A 615 -25.20 -19.69 8.14
CA PHE A 615 -25.68 -20.50 7.01
C PHE A 615 -27.19 -20.77 7.10
N ALA A 616 -27.73 -20.96 8.30
CA ALA A 616 -29.17 -21.08 8.53
C ALA A 616 -29.92 -19.79 8.14
N ALA A 617 -29.32 -18.63 8.41
CA ALA A 617 -29.82 -17.31 7.97
C ALA A 617 -29.66 -17.05 6.46
N GLY A 618 -29.16 -18.02 5.69
CA GLY A 618 -29.07 -17.94 4.22
C GLY A 618 -27.72 -17.52 3.68
N ARG A 619 -26.68 -17.37 4.54
CA ARG A 619 -25.31 -17.15 4.08
C ARG A 619 -24.88 -18.30 3.16
N ARG A 620 -24.15 -17.97 2.10
CA ARG A 620 -23.68 -18.95 1.09
C ARG A 620 -22.22 -19.33 1.24
N PHE A 621 -21.45 -18.50 1.91
CA PHE A 621 -20.00 -18.62 1.98
C PHE A 621 -19.50 -18.23 3.36
N HIS A 622 -18.52 -18.98 3.87
CA HIS A 622 -17.77 -18.65 5.07
C HIS A 622 -16.28 -18.91 4.82
N LEU A 623 -15.43 -18.04 5.32
CA LEU A 623 -13.99 -18.10 5.22
C LEU A 623 -13.35 -17.98 6.60
N ALA A 624 -12.60 -19.00 6.96
CA ALA A 624 -11.67 -18.95 8.07
C ALA A 624 -10.24 -18.91 7.51
N ILE A 625 -9.42 -17.98 7.98
CA ILE A 625 -7.99 -17.95 7.69
C ILE A 625 -7.23 -18.44 8.91
N ARG A 626 -6.29 -19.35 8.73
CA ARG A 626 -5.44 -19.87 9.79
C ARG A 626 -3.99 -19.59 9.45
N ASN A 627 -3.27 -18.94 10.35
CA ASN A 627 -1.81 -18.90 10.29
C ASN A 627 -1.24 -20.33 10.50
N GLU A 628 -0.22 -20.71 9.74
CA GLU A 628 0.32 -22.08 9.70
C GLU A 628 0.74 -22.61 11.09
N ALA A 629 1.25 -21.73 11.96
CA ALA A 629 1.69 -22.06 13.31
C ALA A 629 0.73 -21.55 14.41
N ALA A 630 -0.52 -21.21 14.07
CA ALA A 630 -1.50 -20.71 15.04
C ALA A 630 -1.72 -21.68 16.22
N SER A 631 -1.72 -22.98 15.94
CA SER A 631 -1.77 -24.04 16.95
C SER A 631 -1.23 -25.35 16.39
N VAL A 632 -0.55 -26.11 17.25
CA VAL A 632 -0.09 -27.47 16.97
C VAL A 632 -1.28 -28.46 16.95
N GLY A 633 -2.22 -28.30 17.89
CA GLY A 633 -3.36 -29.23 18.04
C GLY A 633 -4.54 -28.88 17.15
N TYR A 634 -4.87 -27.59 17.03
CA TYR A 634 -5.95 -27.11 16.18
C TYR A 634 -5.43 -26.85 14.76
N SER A 635 -5.14 -27.94 14.05
CA SER A 635 -4.65 -27.91 12.67
C SER A 635 -5.74 -27.52 11.66
N THR A 636 -5.35 -27.13 10.44
CA THR A 636 -6.30 -26.89 9.34
C THR A 636 -7.21 -28.08 9.09
N GLU A 637 -6.66 -29.29 9.18
CA GLU A 637 -7.43 -30.53 9.04
C GLU A 637 -8.44 -30.70 10.19
N PHE A 638 -8.02 -30.48 11.44
CA PHE A 638 -8.90 -30.56 12.60
C PHE A 638 -10.06 -29.57 12.48
N LEU A 639 -9.78 -28.31 12.15
CA LEU A 639 -10.82 -27.29 11.97
C LEU A 639 -11.80 -27.68 10.86
N CYS A 640 -11.31 -28.23 9.75
CA CYS A 640 -12.18 -28.72 8.68
C CYS A 640 -13.08 -29.88 9.14
N GLN A 641 -12.53 -30.84 9.88
CA GLN A 641 -13.30 -31.97 10.41
C GLN A 641 -14.36 -31.50 11.41
N LEU A 642 -13.99 -30.62 12.34
CA LEU A 642 -14.92 -30.01 13.30
C LEU A 642 -16.06 -29.30 12.58
N PHE A 643 -15.74 -28.37 11.67
CA PHE A 643 -16.74 -27.59 10.94
C PHE A 643 -17.63 -28.46 10.06
N ALA A 644 -17.08 -29.55 9.48
CA ALA A 644 -17.85 -30.46 8.66
C ALA A 644 -18.85 -31.28 9.48
N GLU A 645 -18.44 -31.80 10.64
CA GLU A 645 -19.31 -32.55 11.54
C GLU A 645 -20.46 -31.66 12.04
N GLU A 646 -20.13 -30.46 12.51
CA GLU A 646 -21.09 -29.50 13.05
C GLU A 646 -22.02 -28.91 11.99
N SER A 647 -21.65 -28.98 10.71
CA SER A 647 -22.51 -28.54 9.61
C SER A 647 -23.78 -29.40 9.47
N GLY A 648 -23.77 -30.65 9.95
CA GLY A 648 -24.86 -31.61 9.72
C GLY A 648 -25.20 -31.84 8.25
N GLY A 649 -24.27 -31.55 7.32
CA GLY A 649 -24.49 -31.61 5.88
C GLY A 649 -25.15 -30.37 5.25
N ALA A 650 -25.36 -29.29 6.01
CA ALA A 650 -25.97 -28.05 5.50
C ALA A 650 -25.05 -27.26 4.54
N PHE A 651 -23.74 -27.45 4.64
CA PHE A 651 -22.73 -26.85 3.78
C PHE A 651 -21.45 -27.71 3.71
N ASP A 652 -20.70 -27.60 2.62
CA ASP A 652 -19.41 -28.27 2.47
C ASP A 652 -18.31 -27.52 3.23
N VAL A 653 -17.31 -28.23 3.76
CA VAL A 653 -16.09 -27.63 4.30
C VAL A 653 -14.87 -28.12 3.52
N ARG A 654 -13.97 -27.21 3.14
CA ARG A 654 -12.77 -27.53 2.35
C ARG A 654 -11.50 -26.88 2.93
N PRO A 655 -10.40 -27.64 3.09
CA PRO A 655 -9.11 -27.06 3.39
C PRO A 655 -8.50 -26.42 2.13
N MET A 656 -7.71 -25.37 2.31
CA MET A 656 -6.81 -24.85 1.29
C MET A 656 -5.49 -24.43 1.92
N VAL A 657 -4.42 -25.13 1.60
CA VAL A 657 -3.06 -24.76 2.04
C VAL A 657 -2.37 -24.05 0.89
N LEU A 658 -2.18 -22.73 1.01
CA LEU A 658 -1.58 -21.93 -0.08
C LEU A 658 -0.10 -22.27 -0.28
N GLY A 659 0.61 -22.57 0.81
CA GLY A 659 2.02 -22.94 0.79
C GLY A 659 2.88 -21.91 0.04
N HIS A 660 3.85 -22.40 -0.74
CA HIS A 660 4.87 -21.58 -1.39
C HIS A 660 4.35 -20.65 -2.49
N LEU A 661 3.07 -20.76 -2.91
CA LEU A 661 2.47 -19.76 -3.81
C LEU A 661 2.54 -18.34 -3.22
N GLN A 662 2.57 -18.24 -1.88
CA GLN A 662 2.68 -16.98 -1.16
C GLN A 662 4.07 -16.32 -1.29
N GLN A 663 5.09 -17.05 -1.74
CA GLN A 663 6.36 -16.41 -2.11
C GLN A 663 6.28 -15.67 -3.45
N GLY A 664 5.14 -15.75 -4.14
CA GLY A 664 4.87 -15.03 -5.37
C GLY A 664 5.78 -15.39 -6.54
N GLY A 665 5.63 -14.62 -7.61
CA GLY A 665 6.57 -14.59 -8.72
C GLY A 665 7.32 -13.26 -8.71
N ASN A 666 6.93 -12.37 -9.63
CA ASN A 666 7.49 -11.03 -9.70
C ASN A 666 6.98 -10.18 -8.51
N PRO A 667 7.85 -9.35 -7.90
CA PRO A 667 7.46 -8.49 -6.78
C PRO A 667 6.38 -7.48 -7.20
N SER A 668 5.49 -7.16 -6.27
CA SER A 668 4.50 -6.09 -6.42
C SER A 668 5.18 -4.72 -6.60
N PRO A 669 4.51 -3.73 -7.20
CA PRO A 669 5.06 -2.39 -7.29
C PRO A 669 5.42 -1.80 -5.94
N TYR A 670 4.60 -2.04 -4.91
CA TYR A 670 4.88 -1.60 -3.55
C TYR A 670 6.23 -2.16 -3.09
N ASP A 671 6.44 -3.48 -3.18
CA ASP A 671 7.70 -4.11 -2.77
C ASP A 671 8.89 -3.61 -3.59
N ARG A 672 8.70 -3.30 -4.88
CA ARG A 672 9.78 -2.75 -5.72
C ARG A 672 10.18 -1.33 -5.31
N VAL A 673 9.21 -0.45 -5.05
CA VAL A 673 9.45 0.91 -4.56
C VAL A 673 10.08 0.87 -3.17
N HIS A 674 9.51 0.08 -2.27
CA HIS A 674 9.98 -0.07 -0.89
C HIS A 674 11.40 -0.64 -0.83
N ALA A 675 11.69 -1.71 -1.57
CA ALA A 675 13.03 -2.28 -1.67
C ALA A 675 14.06 -1.26 -2.18
N THR A 676 13.67 -0.47 -3.18
CA THR A 676 14.53 0.58 -3.73
C THR A 676 14.84 1.66 -2.70
N ARG A 677 13.83 2.12 -1.96
CA ARG A 677 13.97 3.12 -0.89
C ARG A 677 14.89 2.61 0.23
N LEU A 678 14.62 1.42 0.76
CA LEU A 678 15.41 0.83 1.85
C LEU A 678 16.86 0.55 1.45
N ALA A 679 17.08 0.08 0.22
CA ALA A 679 18.42 -0.18 -0.29
C ALA A 679 19.24 1.11 -0.44
N ALA A 680 18.64 2.17 -0.99
CA ALA A 680 19.30 3.48 -1.10
C ALA A 680 19.65 4.05 0.28
N TYR A 681 18.75 3.92 1.26
CA TYR A 681 19.01 4.31 2.64
C TYR A 681 20.18 3.53 3.26
N CYS A 682 20.25 2.21 3.05
CA CYS A 682 21.38 1.39 3.52
C CYS A 682 22.71 1.87 2.97
N VAL A 683 22.75 2.14 1.67
CA VAL A 683 23.97 2.63 1.00
C VAL A 683 24.38 3.98 1.59
N ASP A 684 23.46 4.96 1.69
CA ASP A 684 23.74 6.26 2.29
C ASP A 684 24.28 6.13 3.73
N TRP A 685 23.69 5.23 4.52
CA TRP A 685 24.14 4.97 5.89
C TRP A 685 25.55 4.38 5.92
N LEU A 686 25.83 3.37 5.09
CA LEU A 686 27.17 2.76 5.01
C LEU A 686 28.21 3.78 4.55
N SER A 687 27.91 4.58 3.52
CA SER A 687 28.76 5.68 3.06
C SER A 687 29.07 6.65 4.20
N GLY A 688 28.06 7.03 4.99
CA GLY A 688 28.22 7.89 6.15
C GLY A 688 29.08 7.28 7.26
N GLN A 689 28.96 5.97 7.52
CA GLN A 689 29.82 5.25 8.48
C GLN A 689 31.29 5.27 8.03
N ILE A 690 31.53 4.95 6.76
CA ILE A 690 32.87 4.94 6.17
C ILE A 690 33.53 6.32 6.28
N VAL A 691 32.85 7.38 5.84
CA VAL A 691 33.37 8.76 5.87
C VAL A 691 33.63 9.24 7.30
N ALA A 692 32.79 8.84 8.25
CA ALA A 692 32.96 9.19 9.66
C ALA A 692 33.95 8.27 10.42
N ASP A 693 34.60 7.32 9.73
CA ASP A 693 35.44 6.26 10.31
C ASP A 693 34.76 5.48 11.45
N LYS A 694 33.44 5.26 11.31
CA LYS A 694 32.64 4.46 12.22
C LYS A 694 32.44 3.06 11.65
N ARG A 695 32.22 2.11 12.56
CA ARG A 695 32.14 0.66 12.28
C ARG A 695 30.91 0.06 12.97
N GLU A 696 29.79 0.78 12.97
CA GLU A 696 28.58 0.34 13.65
C GLU A 696 27.91 -0.82 12.90
N TRP A 697 27.21 -1.68 13.65
CA TRP A 697 26.40 -2.75 13.09
C TRP A 697 24.94 -2.46 13.41
N GLY A 698 24.08 -2.43 12.40
CA GLY A 698 22.69 -2.03 12.55
C GLY A 698 21.74 -2.79 11.64
N PHE A 699 20.46 -2.47 11.76
CA PHE A 699 19.44 -2.86 10.80
C PHE A 699 18.53 -1.69 10.50
N VAL A 700 17.95 -1.68 9.30
CA VAL A 700 16.99 -0.64 8.92
C VAL A 700 15.68 -0.87 9.63
N ALA A 701 15.15 0.21 10.19
CA ALA A 701 13.81 0.28 10.76
C ALA A 701 12.96 1.27 9.96
N LEU A 702 11.69 0.90 9.76
CA LEU A 702 10.62 1.77 9.28
C LEU A 702 9.54 1.79 10.37
N THR A 703 9.50 2.88 11.11
CA THR A 703 8.54 3.11 12.21
C THR A 703 7.96 4.50 12.05
N ASP A 704 6.64 4.63 12.11
CA ASP A 704 5.96 5.91 11.90
C ASP A 704 6.40 6.62 10.60
N GLY A 705 6.54 5.85 9.51
CA GLY A 705 6.93 6.34 8.17
C GLY A 705 8.36 6.86 8.03
N ALA A 706 9.11 6.93 9.13
CA ALA A 706 10.49 7.38 9.17
C ALA A 706 11.45 6.20 9.08
N LEU A 707 12.44 6.34 8.19
CA LEU A 707 13.57 5.43 8.13
C LEU A 707 14.61 5.79 9.19
N SER A 708 15.05 4.79 9.93
CA SER A 708 16.12 4.92 10.90
C SER A 708 17.00 3.67 10.91
N THR A 709 18.17 3.79 11.55
CA THR A 709 19.04 2.64 11.78
C THR A 709 19.03 2.32 13.27
N VAL A 710 18.67 1.08 13.60
CA VAL A 710 18.68 0.59 14.97
C VAL A 710 19.97 -0.23 15.19
N PRO A 711 20.70 -0.02 16.29
CA PRO A 711 21.88 -0.82 16.61
C PRO A 711 21.53 -2.30 16.72
N LEU A 712 22.27 -3.17 16.01
CA LEU A 712 21.94 -4.59 15.94
C LEU A 712 21.98 -5.30 17.31
N LYS A 713 22.79 -4.78 18.24
CA LYS A 713 22.86 -5.28 19.63
C LYS A 713 21.53 -5.23 20.38
N THR A 714 20.58 -4.38 19.97
CA THR A 714 19.26 -4.27 20.62
C THR A 714 18.23 -5.22 20.02
N MET A 715 18.59 -6.02 19.01
CA MET A 715 17.68 -6.99 18.38
C MET A 715 16.99 -7.93 19.38
N PRO A 716 17.68 -8.51 20.39
CA PRO A 716 17.03 -9.40 21.36
C PRO A 716 15.96 -8.73 22.22
N ASP A 717 16.00 -7.39 22.35
CA ASP A 717 15.03 -6.63 23.13
C ASP A 717 13.75 -6.33 22.33
N LEU A 718 13.75 -6.60 21.03
CA LEU A 718 12.67 -6.25 20.10
C LEU A 718 11.98 -7.48 19.48
N VAL A 719 12.59 -8.66 19.62
CA VAL A 719 12.14 -9.91 19.00
C VAL A 719 11.99 -10.99 20.06
N ASP A 720 10.87 -11.69 20.04
CA ASP A 720 10.75 -12.97 20.71
C ASP A 720 11.63 -13.99 19.95
N MET A 721 12.76 -14.37 20.54
CA MET A 721 13.74 -15.24 19.87
C MET A 721 13.27 -16.69 19.73
N GLU A 722 12.31 -17.14 20.55
CA GLU A 722 11.73 -18.48 20.45
C GLU A 722 10.79 -18.56 19.24
N PHE A 723 9.85 -17.62 19.17
CA PHE A 723 8.82 -17.60 18.12
C PHE A 723 9.25 -16.81 16.87
N ARG A 724 10.37 -16.07 16.94
CA ARG A 724 10.94 -15.29 15.84
C ARG A 724 9.96 -14.27 15.28
N ARG A 725 9.40 -13.43 16.15
CA ARG A 725 8.46 -12.36 15.79
C ARG A 725 8.69 -11.11 16.65
N PRO A 726 8.23 -9.92 16.19
CA PRO A 726 8.29 -8.71 17.01
C PRO A 726 7.53 -8.90 18.33
N ILE A 727 8.04 -8.29 19.40
CA ILE A 727 7.37 -8.29 20.71
C ILE A 727 6.10 -7.44 20.68
N ASP A 728 6.09 -6.37 19.89
CA ASP A 728 4.97 -5.44 19.75
C ASP A 728 4.41 -5.45 18.31
N PRO A 729 3.48 -6.37 18.00
CA PRO A 729 2.89 -6.50 16.67
C PRO A 729 1.76 -5.48 16.45
N TRP A 730 2.07 -4.36 15.79
CA TRP A 730 1.16 -3.23 15.56
C TRP A 730 -0.20 -3.63 14.94
N TRP A 731 -0.24 -4.67 14.10
CA TRP A 731 -1.46 -5.07 13.39
C TRP A 731 -2.53 -5.66 14.32
N LEU A 732 -2.16 -6.14 15.52
CA LEU A 732 -3.14 -6.62 16.49
C LEU A 732 -4.02 -5.49 17.05
N GLU A 733 -3.55 -4.24 16.99
CA GLU A 733 -4.36 -3.06 17.36
C GLU A 733 -5.59 -2.91 16.45
N LEU A 734 -5.58 -3.54 15.27
CA LEU A 734 -6.69 -3.51 14.31
C LEU A 734 -7.75 -4.58 14.58
N GLN A 735 -7.53 -5.52 15.53
CA GLN A 735 -8.47 -6.60 15.85
C GLN A 735 -9.91 -6.11 16.10
N PRO A 736 -10.15 -5.03 16.89
CA PRO A 736 -11.51 -4.54 17.11
C PRO A 736 -12.24 -4.11 15.83
N ILE A 737 -11.50 -3.61 14.84
CA ILE A 737 -12.06 -3.20 13.54
C ILE A 737 -12.46 -4.43 12.74
N MET A 738 -11.64 -5.47 12.74
CA MET A 738 -11.96 -6.72 12.06
C MET A 738 -13.23 -7.36 12.66
N ASP A 739 -13.32 -7.43 14.00
CA ASP A 739 -14.47 -8.00 14.69
C ASP A 739 -15.76 -7.23 14.37
N ALA A 740 -15.70 -5.88 14.41
CA ALA A 740 -16.82 -5.01 14.07
C ALA A 740 -17.30 -5.16 12.61
N LEU A 741 -16.44 -5.63 11.71
CA LEU A 741 -16.76 -5.79 10.28
C LEU A 741 -17.07 -7.25 9.90
N ALA A 742 -16.77 -8.22 10.76
CA ALA A 742 -16.95 -9.64 10.49
C ALA A 742 -18.32 -10.16 10.94
N THR A 743 -18.79 -9.73 12.11
CA THR A 743 -20.02 -10.22 12.73
C THR A 743 -21.16 -9.20 12.62
N GLU A 744 -22.30 -9.66 12.12
CA GLU A 744 -23.51 -8.86 12.07
C GLU A 744 -24.06 -8.65 13.49
N PRO A 745 -24.35 -7.41 13.92
CA PRO A 745 -24.94 -7.16 15.23
C PRO A 745 -26.31 -7.85 15.37
N ALA A 746 -26.65 -8.32 16.56
CA ALA A 746 -28.02 -8.73 16.87
C ALA A 746 -28.94 -7.51 16.88
N GLU A 747 -30.14 -7.64 16.29
CA GLU A 747 -31.14 -6.57 16.15
C GLU A 747 -31.64 -5.96 17.47
#